data_AF-A0A0F6A8P7-F1
#
_entry.id   AF-A0A0F6A8P7-F1
#
_cell.length_a   1.000
_cell.length_b   1.000
_cell.length_c   1.000
_cell.angle_alpha   90.00
_cell.angle_beta   90.00
_cell.angle_gamma   90.00
#
_symmetry.space_group_name_H-M   'P 1'
#
loop_
_entity.id
_entity.type
_entity.pdbx_description
1 polymer ?
#
loop_
_entity_poly.entity_id
_entity_poly.type
_entity_poly.pdbx_seq_one_letter_code
_entity_poly.pdbx_strand_id
1 'polypeptide(L)'
;MPECKSQVVITGYGVISSCGDNAQELYDSMQSQRSGVVPLSCFDVTGLPSDIAGIVRSVREKHQDKQTDLPDFSTLFAIEAIEEALSAANLSRHTLANKRVALCVGNANTGMEKLEQGIMENLYEGLVEYPAHKQSDNIAKHFGVLGPVLTFTSACTSSSSALGFAKQLLDNDMADVVIAGGTDALAKTIYAGFHSLQSVAPEVCSPYDVKMGLSLGEGAGFLVLENHNHAQARNQKAVMQLASTASSLDAFHATAPEPEGAGVRRSFETALRSSDVNPEDLDYVNTHGTGTPANDGAELKGIFAALNSQDKASIPVSSSKSYFGHTLGAAGAIEFISALVAIEKGQLPSTLNGDDIREDCQGHKIIVNGLIDHSVECIGATNSAFGGHNTTMLARKSVSAISKVEGKKVYILGYAGIAEQGGYSNGSDQPLLSYDGEFALKPFQPKLYRRRMSTIGQYAIGASYLAFSGADVDYSDAEKPPIGAYFGTTLGASQVQQRNLSDLQEYGPTGVKSTLFPDTVLNAPLGNLALAFDLKGCSANFSDLGNEGMHALWHAFMDLSEDKIACALVCSAEDKSDTSDLVWQQMQVDEHRLASSANALIAVNEQDPRASRALAQVSEFNAGRWVFDEDSQQWNCAALAQLTVKPDLLVLSMVNTEQFEAISKALETQFPNTQVINGRAYKESGIACQSLDAISLATCALNGRMFMGREVALQNTSKSESVLVMSVNTQLSATTCLVSTVKGK
;
A
#
# COMPACT_ATOMS: atom_id res chain seq x y z
N MET A 1 -8.12 -10.92 -33.22
CA MET A 1 -8.40 -11.57 -31.93
C MET A 1 -8.56 -10.46 -30.91
N PRO A 2 -9.46 -10.57 -29.92
CA PRO A 2 -9.49 -9.59 -28.84
C PRO A 2 -8.10 -9.51 -28.18
N GLU A 3 -7.65 -8.32 -27.77
CA GLU A 3 -6.43 -8.22 -26.97
C GLU A 3 -6.65 -8.92 -25.62
N CYS A 4 -5.65 -9.66 -25.16
CA CYS A 4 -5.67 -10.31 -23.85
C CYS A 4 -4.73 -9.57 -22.89
N LYS A 5 -5.08 -9.56 -21.59
CA LYS A 5 -4.16 -9.15 -20.53
C LYS A 5 -2.91 -10.03 -20.57
N SER A 6 -1.81 -9.52 -20.03
CA SER A 6 -0.64 -10.37 -19.89
C SER A 6 -0.98 -11.53 -18.95
N GLN A 7 -0.49 -12.71 -19.31
CA GLN A 7 -0.66 -13.90 -18.50
C GLN A 7 0.35 -13.84 -17.36
N VAL A 8 0.06 -13.06 -16.32
CA VAL A 8 0.97 -12.86 -15.19
C VAL A 8 1.11 -14.16 -14.41
N VAL A 9 2.33 -14.68 -14.35
CA VAL A 9 2.68 -15.92 -13.66
C VAL A 9 3.70 -15.69 -12.57
N ILE A 10 3.60 -16.49 -11.53
CA ILE A 10 4.59 -16.63 -10.46
C ILE A 10 5.66 -17.59 -10.98
N THR A 11 6.91 -17.15 -10.96
CA THR A 11 8.05 -17.98 -11.40
C THR A 11 8.99 -18.38 -10.28
N GLY A 12 8.91 -17.69 -9.14
CA GLY A 12 9.62 -18.04 -7.92
C GLY A 12 8.98 -17.34 -6.72
N TYR A 13 9.21 -17.87 -5.53
CA TYR A 13 8.80 -17.28 -4.27
C TYR A 13 9.79 -17.65 -3.17
N GLY A 14 9.81 -16.85 -2.11
CA GLY A 14 10.66 -17.08 -0.95
C GLY A 14 10.06 -16.48 0.31
N VAL A 15 10.42 -17.05 1.45
CA VAL A 15 9.79 -16.78 2.74
C VAL A 15 10.77 -16.88 3.89
N ILE A 16 10.66 -15.92 4.81
CA ILE A 16 11.31 -15.92 6.12
C ILE A 16 10.22 -15.76 7.17
N SER A 17 10.14 -16.68 8.11
CA SER A 17 9.15 -16.64 9.19
C SER A 17 9.67 -17.35 10.43
N SER A 18 8.94 -17.25 11.54
CA SER A 18 9.22 -18.05 12.74
C SER A 18 9.10 -19.57 12.53
N CYS A 19 8.51 -20.00 11.41
CA CYS A 19 8.40 -21.40 11.02
C CYS A 19 9.48 -21.87 10.04
N GLY A 20 10.45 -21.03 9.68
CA GLY A 20 11.55 -21.43 8.81
C GLY A 20 12.14 -20.27 8.01
N ASP A 21 13.38 -20.46 7.58
CA ASP A 21 14.18 -19.49 6.83
C ASP A 21 14.09 -19.69 5.31
N ASN A 22 13.19 -20.58 4.86
CA ASN A 22 12.91 -20.84 3.46
C ASN A 22 11.59 -21.62 3.31
N ALA A 23 11.12 -21.76 2.08
CA ALA A 23 9.90 -22.47 1.72
C ALA A 23 9.90 -23.95 2.15
N GLN A 24 11.05 -24.61 2.10
CA GLN A 24 11.15 -26.02 2.50
C GLN A 24 11.02 -26.19 4.01
N GLU A 25 11.67 -25.34 4.81
CA GLU A 25 11.51 -25.37 6.27
C GLU A 25 10.10 -24.99 6.72
N LEU A 26 9.46 -24.03 6.04
CA LEU A 26 8.05 -23.72 6.26
C LEU A 26 7.16 -24.95 6.00
N TYR A 27 7.39 -25.67 4.90
CA TYR A 27 6.70 -26.93 4.61
C TYR A 27 6.92 -27.97 5.73
N ASP A 28 8.16 -28.17 6.15
CA ASP A 28 8.51 -29.15 7.18
C ASP A 28 7.83 -28.80 8.52
N SER A 29 7.71 -27.52 8.84
CA SER A 29 6.92 -27.02 9.99
C SER A 29 5.43 -27.33 9.85
N MET A 30 4.84 -27.10 8.68
CA MET A 30 3.43 -27.44 8.43
C MET A 30 3.18 -28.96 8.52
N GLN A 31 4.05 -29.76 7.92
CA GLN A 31 3.97 -31.22 7.91
C GLN A 31 4.11 -31.81 9.32
N SER A 32 5.00 -31.24 10.15
CA SER A 32 5.20 -31.65 11.55
C SER A 32 4.24 -30.99 12.53
N GLN A 33 3.29 -30.17 12.05
CA GLN A 33 2.32 -29.41 12.86
C GLN A 33 2.99 -28.54 13.94
N ARG A 34 4.14 -27.97 13.62
CA ARG A 34 4.95 -27.20 14.56
C ARG A 34 4.72 -25.70 14.38
N SER A 35 4.17 -25.07 15.42
CA SER A 35 4.09 -23.62 15.51
C SER A 35 5.46 -23.00 15.83
N GLY A 36 5.78 -21.89 15.16
CA GLY A 36 6.90 -21.01 15.45
C GLY A 36 6.57 -19.91 16.47
N VAL A 37 5.31 -19.83 16.93
CA VAL A 37 4.90 -18.92 18.00
C VAL A 37 5.41 -19.46 19.34
N VAL A 38 6.31 -18.71 19.97
CA VAL A 38 7.05 -19.12 21.16
C VAL A 38 7.19 -17.94 22.13
N PRO A 39 7.60 -18.17 23.40
CA PRO A 39 7.89 -17.09 24.33
C PRO A 39 8.91 -16.09 23.74
N LEU A 40 8.56 -14.82 23.87
CA LEU A 40 9.24 -13.66 23.32
C LEU A 40 10.44 -13.28 24.20
N SER A 41 11.55 -12.94 23.55
CA SER A 41 12.79 -12.55 24.22
C SER A 41 13.43 -11.27 23.66
N CYS A 42 12.87 -10.67 22.61
CA CYS A 42 13.47 -9.53 21.91
C CYS A 42 13.14 -8.16 22.52
N PHE A 43 12.07 -8.06 23.32
CA PHE A 43 11.74 -6.83 24.07
C PHE A 43 10.89 -7.14 25.31
N ASP A 44 10.84 -6.19 26.23
CA ASP A 44 10.09 -6.31 27.48
C ASP A 44 8.57 -6.26 27.26
N VAL A 45 7.87 -7.27 27.75
CA VAL A 45 6.40 -7.44 27.68
C VAL A 45 5.77 -7.51 29.08
N THR A 46 6.50 -7.09 30.12
CA THR A 46 6.06 -7.19 31.51
C THR A 46 4.69 -6.53 31.71
N GLY A 47 3.79 -7.26 32.35
CA GLY A 47 2.43 -6.80 32.66
C GLY A 47 1.40 -7.04 31.55
N LEU A 48 1.82 -7.49 30.36
CA LEU A 48 0.89 -7.90 29.32
C LEU A 48 0.34 -9.31 29.58
N PRO A 49 -0.92 -9.60 29.19
CA PRO A 49 -1.54 -10.91 29.32
C PRO A 49 -0.84 -12.08 28.62
N SER A 50 -0.06 -11.83 27.57
CA SER A 50 0.61 -12.83 26.74
C SER A 50 2.05 -12.41 26.45
N ASP A 51 2.96 -13.38 26.43
CA ASP A 51 4.38 -13.18 26.18
C ASP A 51 4.90 -14.00 24.98
N ILE A 52 4.01 -14.42 24.08
CA ILE A 52 4.38 -15.25 22.91
C ILE A 52 4.25 -14.48 21.59
N ALA A 53 5.15 -14.77 20.65
CA ALA A 53 5.06 -14.29 19.28
C ALA A 53 5.83 -15.19 18.32
N GLY A 54 5.51 -15.11 17.03
CA GLY A 54 6.33 -15.69 15.97
C GLY A 54 7.51 -14.78 15.63
N ILE A 55 8.69 -15.07 16.15
CA ILE A 55 9.93 -14.28 15.96
C ILE A 55 10.89 -14.98 14.99
N VAL A 56 11.48 -14.23 14.06
CA VAL A 56 12.52 -14.70 13.13
C VAL A 56 13.88 -14.67 13.84
N ARG A 57 14.14 -15.72 14.63
CA ARG A 57 15.35 -15.81 15.48
C ARG A 57 16.64 -15.89 14.67
N SER A 58 16.63 -16.64 13.58
CA SER A 58 17.78 -16.86 12.69
C SER A 58 18.46 -15.56 12.26
N VAL A 59 17.68 -14.57 11.84
CA VAL A 59 18.19 -13.27 11.40
C VAL A 59 18.47 -12.36 12.60
N ARG A 60 17.60 -12.31 13.62
CA ARG A 60 17.81 -11.46 14.80
C ARG A 60 19.08 -11.82 15.56
N GLU A 61 19.30 -13.11 15.85
CA GLU A 61 20.47 -13.61 16.58
C GLU A 61 21.76 -13.42 15.78
N LYS A 62 21.73 -13.62 14.46
CA LYS A 62 22.86 -13.36 13.54
C LYS A 62 23.34 -11.90 13.59
N HIS A 63 22.46 -10.97 13.93
CA HIS A 63 22.69 -9.53 13.87
C HIS A 63 22.62 -8.81 15.23
N GLN A 64 22.52 -9.55 16.34
CA GLN A 64 22.34 -9.01 17.70
C GLN A 64 23.42 -7.99 18.11
N ASP A 65 24.68 -8.19 17.66
CA ASP A 65 25.83 -7.38 18.09
C ASP A 65 26.05 -6.12 17.22
N LYS A 66 25.20 -5.88 16.21
CA LYS A 66 25.38 -4.79 15.20
C LYS A 66 24.13 -3.95 14.99
N GLN A 67 23.23 -3.90 15.97
CA GLN A 67 21.88 -3.37 15.78
C GLN A 67 21.82 -1.87 15.42
N THR A 68 22.82 -1.07 15.81
CA THR A 68 22.89 0.37 15.53
C THR A 68 23.18 0.69 14.06
N ASP A 69 24.05 -0.09 13.41
CA ASP A 69 24.58 0.22 12.08
C ASP A 69 23.85 -0.53 10.94
N LEU A 70 22.91 -1.39 11.31
CA LEU A 70 22.12 -2.17 10.35
C LEU A 70 20.87 -1.42 9.91
N PRO A 71 20.40 -1.66 8.67
CA PRO A 71 19.03 -1.30 8.30
C PRO A 71 18.02 -2.00 9.22
N ASP A 72 16.78 -1.55 9.21
CA ASP A 72 15.71 -2.19 9.98
C ASP A 72 15.60 -3.70 9.68
N PHE A 73 15.24 -4.52 10.68
CA PHE A 73 15.14 -5.98 10.54
C PHE A 73 14.20 -6.41 9.42
N SER A 74 13.14 -5.66 9.15
CA SER A 74 12.24 -5.92 8.01
C SER A 74 12.98 -5.87 6.66
N THR A 75 13.98 -5.01 6.51
CA THR A 75 14.84 -4.99 5.30
C THR A 75 15.65 -6.27 5.21
N LEU A 76 16.21 -6.75 6.32
CA LEU A 76 17.03 -7.96 6.35
C LEU A 76 16.19 -9.21 6.03
N PHE A 77 14.99 -9.32 6.60
CA PHE A 77 14.06 -10.41 6.27
C PHE A 77 13.70 -10.41 4.78
N ALA A 78 13.42 -9.24 4.21
CA ALA A 78 13.09 -9.09 2.81
C ALA A 78 14.24 -9.50 1.88
N ILE A 79 15.49 -9.15 2.21
CA ILE A 79 16.65 -9.54 1.41
C ILE A 79 16.77 -11.06 1.33
N GLU A 80 16.70 -11.76 2.46
CA GLU A 80 16.83 -13.23 2.48
C GLU A 80 15.65 -13.90 1.73
N ALA A 81 14.41 -13.42 1.91
CA ALA A 81 13.23 -13.93 1.19
C ALA A 81 13.30 -13.66 -0.33
N ILE A 82 13.80 -12.50 -0.76
CA ILE A 82 13.94 -12.16 -2.18
C ILE A 82 15.07 -12.98 -2.83
N GLU A 83 16.19 -13.22 -2.13
CA GLU A 83 17.26 -14.09 -2.64
C GLU A 83 16.74 -15.52 -2.90
N GLU A 84 15.93 -16.08 -2.00
CA GLU A 84 15.24 -17.35 -2.24
C GLU A 84 14.31 -17.28 -3.45
N ALA A 85 13.47 -16.24 -3.55
CA ALA A 85 12.53 -16.07 -4.64
C ALA A 85 13.21 -15.95 -6.02
N LEU A 86 14.31 -15.20 -6.09
CA LEU A 86 15.13 -15.03 -7.29
C LEU A 86 15.84 -16.34 -7.68
N SER A 87 16.34 -17.08 -6.69
CA SER A 87 16.93 -18.41 -6.90
C SER A 87 15.90 -19.38 -7.50
N ALA A 88 14.70 -19.46 -6.92
CA ALA A 88 13.59 -20.27 -7.43
C ALA A 88 13.18 -19.85 -8.85
N ALA A 89 13.22 -18.55 -9.14
CA ALA A 89 12.95 -18.00 -10.46
C ALA A 89 14.11 -18.17 -11.47
N ASN A 90 15.27 -18.69 -11.08
CA ASN A 90 16.49 -18.72 -11.91
C ASN A 90 16.89 -17.31 -12.45
N LEU A 91 16.76 -16.28 -11.62
CA LEU A 91 17.18 -14.91 -11.93
C LEU A 91 18.38 -14.51 -11.07
N SER A 92 19.43 -14.01 -11.71
CA SER A 92 20.60 -13.45 -11.03
C SER A 92 20.59 -11.93 -11.07
N ARG A 93 21.36 -11.27 -10.19
CA ARG A 93 21.55 -9.80 -10.23
C ARG A 93 22.00 -9.29 -11.60
N HIS A 94 22.91 -10.02 -12.26
CA HIS A 94 23.32 -9.71 -13.63
C HIS A 94 22.15 -9.76 -14.63
N THR A 95 21.25 -10.73 -14.46
CA THR A 95 20.07 -10.87 -15.32
C THR A 95 19.06 -9.75 -15.06
N LEU A 96 18.86 -9.36 -13.80
CA LEU A 96 17.98 -8.25 -13.42
C LEU A 96 18.47 -6.91 -13.97
N ALA A 97 19.78 -6.66 -13.95
CA ALA A 97 20.38 -5.42 -14.45
C ALA A 97 20.09 -5.15 -15.95
N ASN A 98 19.75 -6.18 -16.72
CA ASN A 98 19.44 -6.10 -18.14
C ASN A 98 17.93 -6.16 -18.43
N LYS A 99 17.08 -5.96 -17.42
CA LYS A 99 15.61 -6.05 -17.51
C LYS A 99 14.96 -4.82 -16.91
N ARG A 100 13.70 -4.57 -17.30
CA ARG A 100 12.83 -3.62 -16.60
C ARG A 100 12.30 -4.29 -15.35
N VAL A 101 12.92 -4.00 -14.21
CA VAL A 101 12.55 -4.60 -12.92
C VAL A 101 11.80 -3.57 -12.09
N ALA A 102 10.65 -3.97 -11.54
CA ALA A 102 9.93 -3.20 -10.54
C ALA A 102 9.93 -3.92 -9.18
N LEU A 103 9.76 -3.16 -8.10
CA LEU A 103 9.67 -3.63 -6.74
C LEU A 103 8.39 -3.09 -6.08
N CYS A 104 7.55 -3.97 -5.56
CA CYS A 104 6.33 -3.62 -4.82
C CYS A 104 6.39 -4.24 -3.42
N VAL A 105 6.51 -3.42 -2.38
CA VAL A 105 6.71 -3.90 -0.99
C VAL A 105 5.54 -3.51 -0.12
N GLY A 106 4.92 -4.49 0.53
CA GLY A 106 3.99 -4.29 1.62
C GLY A 106 4.72 -4.16 2.96
N ASN A 107 4.41 -3.12 3.71
CA ASN A 107 4.92 -2.90 5.06
C ASN A 107 3.82 -2.21 5.88
N ALA A 108 3.43 -2.77 7.03
CA ALA A 108 2.41 -2.15 7.88
C ALA A 108 3.03 -1.44 9.07
N ASN A 109 4.22 -1.87 9.48
CA ASN A 109 4.78 -1.52 10.76
C ASN A 109 5.88 -0.46 10.71
N THR A 110 6.24 0.03 9.53
CA THR A 110 7.38 0.93 9.33
C THR A 110 8.67 0.34 9.92
N GLY A 111 9.71 1.15 10.15
CA GLY A 111 10.83 0.79 11.02
C GLY A 111 10.54 1.15 12.48
N MET A 112 9.48 0.59 13.08
CA MET A 112 9.03 0.97 14.43
C MET A 112 10.10 0.72 15.51
N GLU A 113 10.89 -0.35 15.41
CA GLU A 113 12.00 -0.59 16.34
C GLU A 113 13.04 0.54 16.29
N LYS A 114 13.31 1.08 15.10
CA LYS A 114 14.22 2.21 14.91
C LYS A 114 13.65 3.52 15.45
N LEU A 115 12.33 3.70 15.42
CA LEU A 115 11.68 4.82 16.09
C LEU A 115 11.77 4.71 17.62
N GLU A 116 11.48 3.52 18.17
CA GLU A 116 11.58 3.24 19.60
C GLU A 116 13.00 3.54 20.11
N GLN A 117 14.02 3.00 19.46
CA GLN A 117 15.43 3.26 19.76
C GLN A 117 15.78 4.75 19.63
N GLY A 118 15.36 5.38 18.53
CA GLY A 118 15.67 6.79 18.27
C GLY A 118 15.12 7.72 19.34
N ILE A 119 13.89 7.49 19.80
CA ILE A 119 13.20 8.36 20.77
C ILE A 119 13.48 7.96 22.22
N MET A 120 13.44 6.67 22.55
CA MET A 120 13.56 6.20 23.95
C MET A 120 15.00 6.07 24.41
N GLU A 121 15.93 5.77 23.48
CA GLU A 121 17.35 5.56 23.77
C GLU A 121 18.23 6.72 23.25
N ASN A 122 17.62 7.76 22.66
CA ASN A 122 18.30 8.91 22.04
C ASN A 122 19.24 8.53 20.86
N LEU A 123 18.92 7.46 20.13
CA LEU A 123 19.68 7.00 18.96
C LEU A 123 19.17 7.65 17.66
N TYR A 124 19.20 8.99 17.61
CA TYR A 124 18.52 9.76 16.57
C TYR A 124 18.94 9.42 15.14
N GLU A 125 20.21 9.04 14.90
CA GLU A 125 20.69 8.66 13.55
C GLU A 125 19.87 7.50 12.94
N GLY A 126 19.35 6.60 13.78
CA GLY A 126 18.52 5.47 13.33
C GLY A 126 17.14 5.86 12.82
N LEU A 127 16.66 7.09 13.09
CA LEU A 127 15.32 7.55 12.68
C LEU A 127 15.15 7.62 11.16
N VAL A 128 16.25 7.66 10.39
CA VAL A 128 16.23 7.55 8.93
C VAL A 128 15.57 6.26 8.44
N GLU A 129 15.58 5.21 9.27
CA GLU A 129 14.99 3.89 8.98
C GLU A 129 13.53 3.76 9.44
N TYR A 130 12.97 4.75 10.15
CA TYR A 130 11.58 4.70 10.60
C TYR A 130 10.55 4.73 9.45
N PRO A 131 10.60 5.65 8.47
CA PRO A 131 9.55 5.75 7.46
C PRO A 131 9.42 4.47 6.61
N ALA A 132 8.20 3.97 6.38
CA ALA A 132 7.96 2.67 5.71
C ALA A 132 8.59 2.52 4.32
N HIS A 133 8.81 3.62 3.60
CA HIS A 133 9.42 3.58 2.27
C HIS A 133 10.91 3.24 2.31
N LYS A 134 11.58 3.48 3.44
CA LYS A 134 13.02 3.29 3.55
C LYS A 134 13.43 1.82 3.37
N GLN A 135 12.59 0.91 3.85
CA GLN A 135 12.74 -0.53 3.66
C GLN A 135 12.77 -0.87 2.16
N SER A 136 11.81 -0.36 1.40
CA SER A 136 11.74 -0.54 -0.06
C SER A 136 12.95 0.04 -0.78
N ASP A 137 13.41 1.24 -0.38
CA ASP A 137 14.59 1.88 -0.97
C ASP A 137 15.87 1.09 -0.71
N ASN A 138 16.03 0.57 0.51
CA ASN A 138 17.17 -0.25 0.90
C ASN A 138 17.17 -1.57 0.13
N ILE A 139 16.00 -2.21 -0.03
CA ILE A 139 15.85 -3.42 -0.85
C ILE A 139 16.17 -3.12 -2.33
N ALA A 140 15.59 -2.06 -2.89
CA ALA A 140 15.84 -1.67 -4.28
C ALA A 140 17.33 -1.40 -4.53
N LYS A 141 18.00 -0.69 -3.60
CA LYS A 141 19.44 -0.45 -3.66
C LYS A 141 20.24 -1.76 -3.56
N HIS A 142 19.84 -2.69 -2.69
CA HIS A 142 20.51 -3.97 -2.51
C HIS A 142 20.49 -4.82 -3.80
N PHE A 143 19.37 -4.84 -4.50
CA PHE A 143 19.18 -5.63 -5.72
C PHE A 143 19.44 -4.87 -7.03
N GLY A 144 19.77 -3.57 -6.96
CA GLY A 144 20.02 -2.73 -8.13
C GLY A 144 18.77 -2.46 -8.98
N VAL A 145 17.60 -2.35 -8.34
CA VAL A 145 16.33 -2.05 -9.02
C VAL A 145 16.29 -0.55 -9.36
N LEU A 146 16.22 -0.24 -10.65
CA LEU A 146 16.16 1.13 -11.17
C LEU A 146 14.78 1.53 -11.72
N GLY A 147 13.86 0.56 -11.87
CA GLY A 147 12.48 0.81 -12.29
C GLY A 147 11.58 1.26 -11.14
N PRO A 148 10.26 1.07 -11.26
CA PRO A 148 9.29 1.46 -10.23
C PRO A 148 9.56 0.79 -8.88
N VAL A 149 9.55 1.59 -7.80
CA VAL A 149 9.62 1.11 -6.41
C VAL A 149 8.43 1.70 -5.66
N LEU A 150 7.53 0.84 -5.16
CA LEU A 150 6.32 1.26 -4.46
C LEU A 150 6.20 0.59 -3.10
N THR A 151 5.84 1.37 -2.09
CA THR A 151 5.58 0.89 -0.73
C THR A 151 4.11 1.00 -0.40
N PHE A 152 3.48 -0.15 -0.13
CA PHE A 152 2.09 -0.29 0.24
C PHE A 152 1.97 -0.39 1.77
N THR A 153 1.10 0.43 2.34
CA THR A 153 0.96 0.57 3.80
C THR A 153 -0.49 0.41 4.27
N SER A 154 -1.23 -0.48 3.61
CA SER A 154 -2.64 -0.81 3.86
C SER A 154 -2.83 -1.79 5.04
N ALA A 155 -2.05 -1.62 6.11
CA ALA A 155 -2.01 -2.50 7.26
C ALA A 155 -1.88 -3.99 6.86
N CYS A 156 -2.71 -4.88 7.40
CA CYS A 156 -2.61 -6.33 7.20
C CYS A 156 -2.80 -6.79 5.73
N THR A 157 -3.28 -5.91 4.86
CA THR A 157 -3.42 -6.18 3.41
C THR A 157 -2.24 -5.67 2.57
N SER A 158 -1.25 -4.98 3.17
CA SER A 158 -0.16 -4.31 2.45
C SER A 158 0.52 -5.19 1.37
N SER A 159 0.93 -6.41 1.72
CA SER A 159 1.58 -7.32 0.75
C SER A 159 0.64 -7.82 -0.34
N SER A 160 -0.62 -8.08 -0.03
CA SER A 160 -1.63 -8.47 -1.03
C SER A 160 -1.94 -7.33 -2.01
N SER A 161 -1.98 -6.08 -1.51
CA SER A 161 -2.12 -4.88 -2.36
C SER A 161 -0.89 -4.68 -3.24
N ALA A 162 0.31 -4.94 -2.72
CA ALA A 162 1.56 -4.91 -3.49
C ALA A 162 1.56 -5.95 -4.63
N LEU A 163 1.10 -7.17 -4.37
CA LEU A 163 0.95 -8.22 -5.39
C LEU A 163 -0.09 -7.84 -6.45
N GLY A 164 -1.20 -7.21 -6.03
CA GLY A 164 -2.22 -6.74 -6.96
C GLY A 164 -1.72 -5.66 -7.92
N PHE A 165 -0.97 -4.68 -7.42
CA PHE A 165 -0.39 -3.65 -8.27
C PHE A 165 0.75 -4.18 -9.14
N ALA A 166 1.54 -5.13 -8.64
CA ALA A 166 2.57 -5.81 -9.43
C ALA A 166 1.99 -6.52 -10.67
N LYS A 167 0.82 -7.14 -10.51
CA LYS A 167 0.06 -7.68 -11.65
C LYS A 167 -0.32 -6.58 -12.65
N GLN A 168 -0.81 -5.43 -12.19
CA GLN A 168 -1.17 -4.32 -13.09
C GLN A 168 0.04 -3.76 -13.84
N LEU A 169 1.22 -3.69 -13.22
CA LEU A 169 2.44 -3.27 -13.90
C LEU A 169 2.77 -4.21 -15.07
N LEU A 170 2.64 -5.52 -14.88
CA LEU A 170 2.88 -6.52 -15.95
C LEU A 170 1.75 -6.54 -16.99
N ASP A 171 0.49 -6.37 -16.59
CA ASP A 171 -0.68 -6.31 -17.49
C ASP A 171 -0.58 -5.10 -18.44
N ASN A 172 0.06 -4.02 -17.98
CA ASN A 172 0.25 -2.78 -18.71
C ASN A 172 1.67 -2.63 -19.29
N ASP A 173 2.46 -3.70 -19.34
CA ASP A 173 3.82 -3.73 -19.91
C ASP A 173 4.78 -2.67 -19.33
N MET A 174 4.61 -2.35 -18.04
CA MET A 174 5.45 -1.38 -17.31
C MET A 174 6.76 -1.98 -16.79
N ALA A 175 6.83 -3.32 -16.72
CA ALA A 175 7.99 -4.06 -16.27
C ALA A 175 8.07 -5.43 -16.97
N ASP A 176 9.26 -6.01 -17.01
CA ASP A 176 9.48 -7.38 -17.48
C ASP A 176 9.40 -8.37 -16.32
N VAL A 177 9.89 -7.96 -15.15
CA VAL A 177 9.92 -8.72 -13.90
C VAL A 177 9.45 -7.80 -12.78
N VAL A 178 8.56 -8.28 -11.92
CA VAL A 178 8.19 -7.58 -10.69
C VAL A 178 8.49 -8.46 -9.50
N ILE A 179 9.27 -7.92 -8.56
CA ILE A 179 9.47 -8.53 -7.24
C ILE A 179 8.41 -7.92 -6.32
N ALA A 180 7.51 -8.74 -5.79
CA ALA A 180 6.36 -8.25 -5.04
C ALA A 180 6.09 -9.10 -3.80
N GLY A 181 5.75 -8.46 -2.68
CA GLY A 181 5.57 -9.16 -1.41
C GLY A 181 5.39 -8.20 -0.25
N GLY A 182 5.82 -8.61 0.94
CA GLY A 182 5.90 -7.71 2.09
C GLY A 182 6.77 -8.22 3.22
N THR A 183 7.07 -7.32 4.13
CA THR A 183 7.96 -7.53 5.26
C THR A 183 7.55 -6.65 6.45
N ASP A 184 7.62 -7.21 7.65
CA ASP A 184 7.51 -6.46 8.90
C ASP A 184 8.33 -7.12 10.00
N ALA A 185 8.99 -6.29 10.81
CA ALA A 185 9.61 -6.68 12.07
C ALA A 185 8.68 -6.30 13.23
N LEU A 186 8.58 -7.16 14.24
CA LEU A 186 7.70 -6.91 15.38
C LEU A 186 8.36 -5.97 16.38
N ALA A 187 7.65 -4.92 16.81
CA ALA A 187 8.14 -3.92 17.76
C ALA A 187 7.31 -3.87 19.06
N LYS A 188 7.89 -3.32 20.13
CA LYS A 188 7.28 -3.31 21.48
C LYS A 188 5.96 -2.55 21.50
N THR A 189 5.92 -1.38 20.87
CA THR A 189 4.75 -0.49 20.79
C THR A 189 3.55 -1.17 20.13
N ILE A 190 3.83 -2.01 19.14
CA ILE A 190 2.82 -2.71 18.34
C ILE A 190 2.26 -3.87 19.11
N TYR A 191 3.15 -4.67 19.72
CA TYR A 191 2.76 -5.76 20.59
C TYR A 191 1.89 -5.27 21.76
N ALA A 192 2.30 -4.18 22.42
CA ALA A 192 1.51 -3.50 23.45
C ALA A 192 0.19 -2.93 22.91
N GLY A 193 0.21 -2.37 21.70
CA GLY A 193 -0.96 -1.85 21.00
C GLY A 193 -2.07 -2.87 20.80
N PHE A 194 -1.76 -4.02 20.22
CA PHE A 194 -2.74 -5.10 20.03
C PHE A 194 -3.24 -5.69 21.37
N HIS A 195 -2.39 -5.72 22.41
CA HIS A 195 -2.82 -6.08 23.77
C HIS A 195 -3.81 -5.08 24.35
N SER A 196 -3.60 -3.78 24.13
CA SER A 196 -4.53 -2.75 24.57
C SER A 196 -5.92 -2.93 23.95
N LEU A 197 -6.00 -3.48 22.74
CA LEU A 197 -7.25 -3.83 22.05
C LEU A 197 -7.89 -5.13 22.54
N GLN A 198 -7.26 -5.87 23.46
CA GLN A 198 -7.70 -7.19 23.92
C GLN A 198 -7.86 -8.19 22.76
N SER A 199 -7.01 -8.04 21.73
CA SER A 199 -7.08 -8.84 20.51
C SER A 199 -6.10 -10.02 20.49
N VAL A 200 -5.12 -10.02 21.38
CA VAL A 200 -4.06 -11.04 21.45
C VAL A 200 -4.51 -12.22 22.33
N ALA A 201 -4.32 -13.43 21.82
CA ALA A 201 -4.57 -14.65 22.57
C ALA A 201 -3.46 -14.92 23.62
N PRO A 202 -3.82 -15.47 24.80
CA PRO A 202 -2.83 -15.86 25.81
C PRO A 202 -2.01 -17.09 25.40
N GLU A 203 -2.55 -17.90 24.48
CA GLU A 203 -1.89 -19.08 23.91
C GLU A 203 -1.77 -18.91 22.38
N VAL A 204 -1.09 -19.86 21.72
CA VAL A 204 -0.97 -19.86 20.26
C VAL A 204 -2.36 -19.79 19.63
N CYS A 205 -2.56 -18.83 18.74
CA CYS A 205 -3.85 -18.61 18.12
C CYS A 205 -4.33 -19.84 17.35
N SER A 206 -5.64 -20.03 17.37
CA SER A 206 -6.31 -21.05 16.60
C SER A 206 -7.50 -20.40 15.89
N PRO A 207 -7.29 -19.87 14.67
CA PRO A 207 -8.36 -19.36 13.83
C PRO A 207 -9.58 -20.29 13.82
N TYR A 208 -10.78 -19.70 13.89
CA TYR A 208 -12.07 -20.41 13.94
C TYR A 208 -12.42 -21.15 15.24
N ASP A 209 -11.46 -21.37 16.13
CA ASP A 209 -11.65 -22.11 17.38
C ASP A 209 -12.25 -21.22 18.49
N VAL A 210 -12.89 -21.84 19.49
CA VAL A 210 -13.38 -21.18 20.70
C VAL A 210 -12.29 -20.46 21.50
N LYS A 211 -11.02 -20.84 21.30
CA LYS A 211 -9.83 -20.12 21.78
C LYS A 211 -9.59 -18.86 20.92
N MET A 212 -10.19 -17.76 21.36
CA MET A 212 -10.22 -16.50 20.63
C MET A 212 -8.94 -15.67 20.75
N GLY A 213 -8.66 -14.89 19.71
CA GLY A 213 -7.57 -13.92 19.64
C GLY A 213 -6.48 -14.34 18.66
N LEU A 214 -5.61 -13.39 18.33
CA LEU A 214 -4.49 -13.59 17.42
C LEU A 214 -3.17 -13.78 18.18
N SER A 215 -2.21 -14.48 17.60
CA SER A 215 -0.80 -14.39 17.98
C SER A 215 -0.12 -13.42 17.02
N LEU A 216 0.79 -12.58 17.50
CA LEU A 216 1.56 -11.70 16.62
C LEU A 216 2.80 -12.41 16.08
N GLY A 217 3.30 -11.94 14.95
CA GLY A 217 4.55 -12.44 14.39
C GLY A 217 5.23 -11.42 13.49
N GLU A 218 6.37 -11.81 12.96
CA GLU A 218 7.17 -11.06 12.00
C GLU A 218 7.70 -11.97 10.88
N GLY A 219 8.20 -11.35 9.82
CA GLY A 219 8.79 -12.08 8.71
C GLY A 219 8.66 -11.34 7.38
N ALA A 220 9.05 -12.03 6.31
CA ALA A 220 8.93 -11.54 4.95
C ALA A 220 8.49 -12.66 4.00
N GLY A 221 7.71 -12.30 2.99
CA GLY A 221 7.33 -13.19 1.89
C GLY A 221 7.35 -12.42 0.59
N PHE A 222 8.04 -12.96 -0.42
CA PHE A 222 8.18 -12.32 -1.74
C PHE A 222 7.99 -13.30 -2.88
N LEU A 223 7.40 -12.82 -3.96
CA LEU A 223 7.16 -13.54 -5.20
C LEU A 223 7.83 -12.79 -6.37
N VAL A 224 8.33 -13.57 -7.32
CA VAL A 224 8.78 -13.07 -8.63
C VAL A 224 7.65 -13.29 -9.62
N LEU A 225 7.15 -12.20 -10.20
CA LEU A 225 6.07 -12.17 -11.18
C LEU A 225 6.61 -11.76 -12.55
N GLU A 226 6.19 -12.48 -13.59
CA GLU A 226 6.57 -12.23 -14.98
C GLU A 226 5.36 -12.43 -15.91
N ASN A 227 5.43 -11.86 -17.11
CA ASN A 227 4.57 -12.30 -18.20
C ASN A 227 4.92 -13.74 -18.59
N HIS A 228 3.91 -14.60 -18.78
CA HIS A 228 4.12 -16.00 -19.16
C HIS A 228 5.03 -16.18 -20.38
N ASN A 229 4.88 -15.35 -21.41
CA ASN A 229 5.72 -15.41 -22.61
C ASN A 229 7.19 -15.09 -22.30
N HIS A 230 7.43 -14.16 -21.37
CA HIS A 230 8.77 -13.81 -20.92
C HIS A 230 9.40 -14.96 -20.12
N ALA A 231 8.65 -15.55 -19.19
CA ALA A 231 9.07 -16.74 -18.45
C ALA A 231 9.39 -17.92 -19.38
N GLN A 232 8.53 -18.19 -20.37
CA GLN A 232 8.73 -19.23 -21.38
C GLN A 232 9.98 -18.97 -22.23
N ALA A 233 10.23 -17.73 -22.65
CA ALA A 233 11.39 -17.38 -23.48
C ALA A 233 12.73 -17.71 -22.81
N ARG A 234 12.76 -17.75 -21.47
CA ARG A 234 13.94 -18.15 -20.67
C ARG A 234 13.83 -19.56 -20.07
N ASN A 235 12.90 -20.39 -20.54
CA ASN A 235 12.63 -21.76 -20.08
C ASN A 235 12.25 -21.88 -18.60
N GLN A 236 11.65 -20.84 -18.02
CA GLN A 236 11.15 -20.87 -16.65
C GLN A 236 9.73 -21.43 -16.60
N LYS A 237 9.51 -22.39 -15.70
CA LYS A 237 8.18 -22.93 -15.45
C LYS A 237 7.40 -21.99 -14.54
N ALA A 238 6.13 -21.75 -14.87
CA ALA A 238 5.20 -21.07 -13.97
C ALA A 238 4.81 -21.99 -12.80
N VAL A 239 4.79 -21.44 -11.58
CA VAL A 239 4.20 -22.07 -10.40
C VAL A 239 2.68 -22.02 -10.52
N MET A 240 2.14 -20.81 -10.68
CA MET A 240 0.73 -20.53 -10.95
C MET A 240 0.59 -19.20 -11.71
N GLN A 241 -0.51 -19.04 -12.44
CA GLN A 241 -0.98 -17.74 -12.93
C GLN A 241 -1.70 -16.99 -11.81
N LEU A 242 -1.36 -15.72 -11.60
CA LEU A 242 -2.15 -14.80 -10.79
C LEU A 242 -3.28 -14.24 -11.68
N ALA A 243 -4.45 -14.87 -11.61
CA ALA A 243 -5.55 -14.60 -12.53
C ALA A 243 -6.17 -13.22 -12.28
N SER A 244 -6.43 -12.86 -11.03
CA SER A 244 -6.97 -11.54 -10.68
C SER A 244 -6.66 -11.14 -9.26
N THR A 245 -6.68 -9.83 -9.01
CA THR A 245 -6.68 -9.24 -7.68
C THR A 245 -7.74 -8.15 -7.62
N ALA A 246 -8.34 -7.95 -6.45
CA ALA A 246 -9.30 -6.89 -6.20
C ALA A 246 -9.21 -6.41 -4.76
N SER A 247 -9.61 -5.16 -4.52
CA SER A 247 -9.73 -4.59 -3.19
C SER A 247 -11.07 -3.90 -2.98
N SER A 248 -11.45 -3.71 -1.73
CA SER A 248 -12.65 -2.97 -1.33
C SER A 248 -12.45 -2.29 0.02
N LEU A 249 -13.38 -1.39 0.37
CA LEU A 249 -13.48 -0.79 1.70
C LEU A 249 -14.80 -1.16 2.37
N ASP A 250 -14.81 -1.30 3.69
CA ASP A 250 -16.02 -1.55 4.48
C ASP A 250 -16.84 -0.29 4.73
N ALA A 251 -16.16 0.84 4.98
CA ALA A 251 -16.76 2.07 5.52
C ALA A 251 -17.57 1.83 6.82
N PHE A 252 -17.08 0.97 7.72
CA PHE A 252 -17.83 0.50 8.88
C PHE A 252 -17.26 0.90 10.25
N HIS A 253 -15.99 0.56 10.54
CA HIS A 253 -15.35 0.88 11.82
C HIS A 253 -13.82 1.00 11.68
N ALA A 254 -13.16 1.62 12.66
CA ALA A 254 -11.69 1.82 12.63
C ALA A 254 -10.92 0.50 12.75
N THR A 255 -11.44 -0.47 13.51
CA THR A 255 -10.76 -1.75 13.81
C THR A 255 -11.62 -2.99 13.58
N ALA A 256 -12.94 -2.83 13.43
CA ALA A 256 -13.85 -3.96 13.28
C ALA A 256 -14.28 -4.06 11.82
N PRO A 257 -14.33 -5.27 11.24
CA PRO A 257 -14.85 -5.46 9.90
C PRO A 257 -16.37 -5.25 9.87
N GLU A 258 -16.92 -5.09 8.67
CA GLU A 258 -18.36 -5.13 8.46
C GLU A 258 -18.92 -6.53 8.86
N PRO A 259 -19.91 -6.65 9.78
CA PRO A 259 -20.29 -7.93 10.40
C PRO A 259 -20.85 -9.01 9.47
N GLU A 260 -21.33 -8.64 8.29
CA GLU A 260 -21.83 -9.56 7.27
C GLU A 260 -20.78 -9.82 6.17
N GLY A 261 -19.57 -9.30 6.33
CA GLY A 261 -18.48 -9.49 5.39
C GLY A 261 -18.69 -8.77 4.07
N ALA A 262 -19.45 -7.67 4.06
CA ALA A 262 -19.84 -7.01 2.81
C ALA A 262 -18.63 -6.52 1.98
N GLY A 263 -17.55 -6.05 2.62
CA GLY A 263 -16.33 -5.68 1.92
C GLY A 263 -15.59 -6.88 1.34
N VAL A 264 -15.39 -7.95 2.12
CA VAL A 264 -14.81 -9.22 1.64
C VAL A 264 -15.59 -9.76 0.46
N ARG A 265 -16.93 -9.77 0.55
CA ARG A 265 -17.80 -10.14 -0.57
C ARG A 265 -17.53 -9.30 -1.81
N ARG A 266 -17.50 -7.96 -1.68
CA ARG A 266 -17.26 -7.03 -2.79
C ARG A 266 -15.91 -7.28 -3.47
N SER A 267 -14.83 -7.46 -2.69
CA SER A 267 -13.51 -7.73 -3.28
C SER A 267 -13.49 -9.08 -3.98
N PHE A 268 -14.12 -10.10 -3.40
CA PHE A 268 -14.18 -11.44 -3.98
C PHE A 268 -14.99 -11.48 -5.29
N GLU A 269 -16.20 -10.91 -5.30
CA GLU A 269 -17.03 -10.77 -6.51
C GLU A 269 -16.31 -9.95 -7.60
N THR A 270 -15.53 -8.94 -7.22
CA THR A 270 -14.76 -8.13 -8.17
C THR A 270 -13.58 -8.91 -8.74
N ALA A 271 -12.90 -9.75 -7.95
CA ALA A 271 -11.85 -10.63 -8.45
C ALA A 271 -12.40 -11.67 -9.44
N LEU A 272 -13.52 -12.33 -9.10
CA LEU A 272 -14.21 -13.26 -10.00
C LEU A 272 -14.59 -12.59 -11.33
N ARG A 273 -15.22 -11.40 -11.29
CA ARG A 273 -15.58 -10.65 -12.50
C ARG A 273 -14.38 -10.19 -13.33
N SER A 274 -13.20 -10.05 -12.72
CA SER A 274 -11.97 -9.58 -13.37
C SER A 274 -11.08 -10.71 -13.87
N SER A 275 -11.55 -11.95 -13.78
CA SER A 275 -10.86 -13.15 -14.28
C SER A 275 -11.83 -14.04 -15.06
N ASP A 276 -11.31 -15.14 -15.57
CA ASP A 276 -12.07 -16.25 -16.14
C ASP A 276 -12.28 -17.38 -15.10
N VAL A 277 -12.19 -17.07 -13.80
CA VAL A 277 -12.46 -18.01 -12.69
C VAL A 277 -13.94 -17.95 -12.34
N ASN A 278 -14.62 -19.09 -12.38
CA ASN A 278 -15.98 -19.22 -11.85
C ASN A 278 -15.94 -19.69 -10.39
N PRO A 279 -16.99 -19.42 -9.59
CA PRO A 279 -17.06 -19.92 -8.21
C PRO A 279 -16.82 -21.43 -8.08
N GLU A 280 -17.31 -22.23 -9.03
CA GLU A 280 -17.14 -23.68 -9.07
C GLU A 280 -15.73 -24.17 -9.41
N ASP A 281 -14.87 -23.30 -9.94
CA ASP A 281 -13.47 -23.66 -10.26
C ASP A 281 -12.58 -23.65 -9.01
N LEU A 282 -13.03 -23.05 -7.90
CA LEU A 282 -12.22 -22.89 -6.69
C LEU A 282 -12.13 -24.18 -5.88
N ASP A 283 -10.90 -24.66 -5.66
CA ASP A 283 -10.62 -25.87 -4.90
C ASP A 283 -10.30 -25.58 -3.43
N TYR A 284 -9.86 -24.36 -3.10
CA TYR A 284 -9.41 -23.98 -1.77
C TYR A 284 -9.40 -22.46 -1.59
N VAL A 285 -9.70 -21.99 -0.38
CA VAL A 285 -9.53 -20.59 0.01
C VAL A 285 -8.58 -20.45 1.21
N ASN A 286 -7.46 -19.76 0.97
CA ASN A 286 -6.61 -19.25 2.04
C ASN A 286 -7.22 -17.97 2.63
N THR A 287 -7.76 -18.08 3.82
CA THR A 287 -8.43 -16.98 4.51
C THR A 287 -7.47 -16.09 5.30
N HIS A 288 -7.89 -14.88 5.62
CA HIS A 288 -7.26 -14.03 6.63
C HIS A 288 -7.32 -14.67 8.02
N GLY A 289 -8.43 -15.28 8.44
CA GLY A 289 -8.59 -16.09 9.66
C GLY A 289 -7.63 -15.73 10.80
N THR A 290 -7.91 -14.65 11.52
CA THR A 290 -7.03 -14.13 12.58
C THR A 290 -7.22 -14.82 13.92
N GLY A 291 -8.29 -15.58 14.10
CA GLY A 291 -8.71 -16.08 15.42
C GLY A 291 -9.54 -15.08 16.20
N THR A 292 -9.77 -13.88 15.67
CA THR A 292 -10.62 -12.89 16.33
C THR A 292 -12.10 -13.13 16.01
N PRO A 293 -13.02 -13.05 17.00
CA PRO A 293 -14.44 -13.28 16.77
C PRO A 293 -15.07 -12.34 15.74
N ALA A 294 -14.63 -11.08 15.73
CA ALA A 294 -15.12 -10.10 14.78
C ALA A 294 -14.74 -10.42 13.32
N ASN A 295 -13.57 -11.02 13.10
CA ASN A 295 -13.08 -11.30 11.75
C ASN A 295 -13.61 -12.61 11.18
N ASP A 296 -13.35 -13.73 11.83
CA ASP A 296 -13.39 -15.01 11.12
C ASP A 296 -14.80 -15.34 10.61
N GLY A 297 -15.84 -15.10 11.42
CA GLY A 297 -17.23 -15.29 11.00
C GLY A 297 -17.64 -14.33 9.89
N ALA A 298 -17.27 -13.05 9.98
CA ALA A 298 -17.57 -12.05 8.95
C ALA A 298 -16.88 -12.38 7.63
N GLU A 299 -15.62 -12.82 7.68
CA GLU A 299 -14.85 -13.23 6.51
C GLU A 299 -15.48 -14.43 5.80
N LEU A 300 -15.83 -15.49 6.55
CA LEU A 300 -16.49 -16.67 5.98
C LEU A 300 -17.84 -16.30 5.37
N LYS A 301 -18.66 -15.47 6.04
CA LYS A 301 -19.90 -14.95 5.46
C LYS A 301 -19.66 -14.24 4.13
N GLY A 302 -18.67 -13.34 4.07
CA GLY A 302 -18.34 -12.58 2.88
C GLY A 302 -17.91 -13.44 1.70
N ILE A 303 -16.99 -14.39 1.93
CA ILE A 303 -16.49 -15.34 0.93
C ILE A 303 -17.64 -16.17 0.37
N PHE A 304 -18.40 -16.84 1.24
CA PHE A 304 -19.44 -17.77 0.80
C PHE A 304 -20.69 -17.05 0.24
N ALA A 305 -20.91 -15.78 0.58
CA ALA A 305 -21.89 -14.95 -0.11
C ALA A 305 -21.47 -14.63 -1.56
N ALA A 306 -20.19 -14.35 -1.81
CA ALA A 306 -19.68 -14.10 -3.16
C ALA A 306 -19.76 -15.34 -4.07
N LEU A 307 -19.55 -16.52 -3.50
CA LEU A 307 -19.57 -17.79 -4.23
C LEU A 307 -20.98 -18.24 -4.65
N ASN A 308 -22.04 -17.60 -4.13
CA ASN A 308 -23.45 -17.96 -4.36
C ASN A 308 -23.75 -19.46 -4.16
N SER A 309 -22.91 -20.17 -3.42
CA SER A 309 -23.01 -21.61 -3.27
C SER A 309 -24.13 -21.94 -2.29
N GLN A 310 -25.13 -22.68 -2.76
CA GLN A 310 -26.12 -23.33 -1.88
C GLN A 310 -25.48 -24.38 -0.98
N ASP A 311 -24.26 -24.84 -1.32
CA ASP A 311 -23.51 -25.85 -0.59
C ASP A 311 -22.25 -25.24 0.05
N LYS A 312 -22.48 -24.50 1.15
CA LYS A 312 -21.45 -23.82 1.97
C LYS A 312 -20.32 -24.75 2.46
N ALA A 313 -20.51 -26.07 2.34
CA ALA A 313 -19.61 -27.11 2.82
C ALA A 313 -18.62 -27.66 1.76
N SER A 314 -18.67 -27.18 0.51
CA SER A 314 -17.90 -27.79 -0.59
C SER A 314 -16.43 -27.36 -0.63
N ILE A 315 -16.15 -26.06 -0.50
CA ILE A 315 -14.79 -25.51 -0.68
C ILE A 315 -14.06 -25.46 0.66
N PRO A 316 -12.92 -26.18 0.81
CA PRO A 316 -12.13 -26.14 2.02
C PRO A 316 -11.48 -24.78 2.24
N VAL A 317 -11.36 -24.39 3.52
CA VAL A 317 -10.71 -23.15 3.95
C VAL A 317 -9.74 -23.41 5.09
N SER A 318 -8.68 -22.62 5.18
CA SER A 318 -7.80 -22.61 6.36
C SER A 318 -7.02 -21.30 6.48
N SER A 319 -6.49 -21.05 7.68
CA SER A 319 -5.54 -19.98 7.96
C SER A 319 -4.24 -20.56 8.51
N SER A 320 -3.11 -20.11 7.97
CA SER A 320 -1.77 -20.50 8.42
C SER A 320 -1.21 -19.63 9.56
N LYS A 321 -1.96 -18.64 10.05
CA LYS A 321 -1.51 -17.76 11.15
C LYS A 321 -1.23 -18.51 12.46
N SER A 322 -1.82 -19.69 12.66
CA SER A 322 -1.52 -20.54 13.82
C SER A 322 -0.08 -21.09 13.82
N TYR A 323 0.60 -21.10 12.67
CA TYR A 323 2.00 -21.52 12.56
C TYR A 323 2.94 -20.41 12.97
N PHE A 324 2.87 -19.24 12.33
CA PHE A 324 3.88 -18.20 12.45
C PHE A 324 3.38 -16.89 13.09
N GLY A 325 2.14 -16.86 13.56
CA GLY A 325 1.47 -15.66 14.04
C GLY A 325 1.00 -14.74 12.90
N HIS A 326 0.40 -13.62 13.25
CA HIS A 326 0.00 -12.59 12.32
C HIS A 326 1.19 -11.67 12.02
N THR A 327 1.81 -11.85 10.85
CA THR A 327 2.99 -11.11 10.38
C THR A 327 2.67 -9.74 9.77
N LEU A 328 1.60 -9.11 10.27
CA LEU A 328 1.22 -7.73 9.94
C LEU A 328 1.13 -7.50 8.42
N GLY A 329 1.89 -6.57 7.86
CA GLY A 329 1.92 -6.24 6.43
C GLY A 329 2.51 -7.33 5.53
N ALA A 330 3.29 -8.27 6.08
CA ALA A 330 3.81 -9.43 5.35
C ALA A 330 2.79 -10.59 5.25
N ALA A 331 1.70 -10.52 6.03
CA ALA A 331 0.71 -11.60 6.19
C ALA A 331 0.20 -12.17 4.85
N GLY A 332 -0.33 -11.32 3.98
CA GLY A 332 -0.90 -11.76 2.70
C GLY A 332 0.07 -12.55 1.82
N ALA A 333 1.34 -12.13 1.73
CA ALA A 333 2.34 -12.86 0.97
C ALA A 333 2.77 -14.17 1.64
N ILE A 334 3.06 -14.16 2.95
CA ILE A 334 3.50 -15.37 3.67
C ILE A 334 2.40 -16.44 3.65
N GLU A 335 1.14 -16.05 3.83
CA GLU A 335 0.00 -16.96 3.79
C GLU A 335 -0.22 -17.56 2.41
N PHE A 336 -0.16 -16.71 1.38
CA PHE A 336 -0.28 -17.19 0.01
C PHE A 336 0.86 -18.14 -0.36
N ILE A 337 2.10 -17.82 0.03
CA ILE A 337 3.26 -18.72 -0.16
C ILE A 337 3.08 -20.02 0.62
N SER A 338 2.57 -19.98 1.87
CA SER A 338 2.27 -21.19 2.65
C SER A 338 1.32 -22.12 1.90
N ALA A 339 0.28 -21.56 1.26
CA ALA A 339 -0.63 -22.33 0.44
C ALA A 339 0.05 -22.88 -0.82
N LEU A 340 0.84 -22.09 -1.55
CA LEU A 340 1.59 -22.55 -2.73
C LEU A 340 2.52 -23.71 -2.39
N VAL A 341 3.28 -23.60 -1.29
CA VAL A 341 4.22 -24.61 -0.80
C VAL A 341 3.52 -25.95 -0.55
N ALA A 342 2.34 -25.94 0.09
CA ALA A 342 1.55 -27.16 0.28
C ALA A 342 0.98 -27.70 -1.04
N ILE A 343 0.46 -26.82 -1.90
CA ILE A 343 -0.18 -27.19 -3.17
C ILE A 343 0.80 -27.83 -4.16
N GLU A 344 2.07 -27.41 -4.17
CA GLU A 344 3.12 -28.04 -4.97
C GLU A 344 3.37 -29.50 -4.57
N LYS A 345 3.07 -29.87 -3.32
CA LYS A 345 3.12 -31.25 -2.83
C LYS A 345 1.80 -32.01 -3.00
N GLY A 346 0.78 -31.38 -3.59
CA GLY A 346 -0.55 -31.96 -3.75
C GLY A 346 -1.35 -31.99 -2.45
N GLN A 347 -1.12 -31.01 -1.57
CA GLN A 347 -1.74 -30.93 -0.26
C GLN A 347 -2.33 -29.54 0.03
N LEU A 348 -3.21 -29.46 1.01
CA LEU A 348 -3.73 -28.20 1.55
C LEU A 348 -3.16 -27.93 2.94
N PRO A 349 -2.83 -26.66 3.26
CA PRO A 349 -2.46 -26.28 4.61
C PRO A 349 -3.66 -26.39 5.55
N SER A 350 -3.38 -26.36 6.86
CA SER A 350 -4.39 -26.50 7.90
C SER A 350 -4.24 -25.44 8.97
N THR A 351 -5.29 -25.16 9.72
CA THR A 351 -5.20 -24.40 10.96
C THR A 351 -4.84 -25.31 12.13
N LEU A 352 -3.83 -24.96 12.92
CA LEU A 352 -3.45 -25.72 14.11
C LEU A 352 -4.42 -25.47 15.28
N ASN A 353 -4.51 -26.44 16.18
CA ASN A 353 -5.22 -26.40 17.45
C ASN A 353 -6.75 -26.20 17.33
N GLY A 354 -7.33 -26.44 16.15
CA GLY A 354 -8.74 -26.21 15.84
C GLY A 354 -9.63 -27.38 16.23
N ASP A 355 -9.70 -27.66 17.52
CA ASP A 355 -10.40 -28.83 18.06
C ASP A 355 -11.91 -28.56 18.28
N ASP A 356 -12.29 -27.29 18.53
CA ASP A 356 -13.67 -26.88 18.80
C ASP A 356 -14.01 -25.58 18.05
N ILE A 357 -14.69 -25.72 16.91
CA ILE A 357 -15.03 -24.62 16.00
C ILE A 357 -16.20 -23.80 16.56
N ARG A 358 -16.03 -22.47 16.61
CA ARG A 358 -17.05 -21.52 17.07
C ARG A 358 -18.31 -21.56 16.22
N GLU A 359 -19.46 -21.31 16.86
CA GLU A 359 -20.79 -21.32 16.24
C GLU A 359 -20.87 -20.45 14.97
N ASP A 360 -20.24 -19.28 14.97
CA ASP A 360 -20.23 -18.34 13.84
C ASP A 360 -19.37 -18.80 12.64
N CYS A 361 -18.56 -19.85 12.83
CA CYS A 361 -17.71 -20.46 11.82
C CYS A 361 -18.17 -21.89 11.44
N GLN A 362 -19.16 -22.44 12.12
CA GLN A 362 -19.71 -23.78 11.84
C GLN A 362 -20.44 -23.85 10.50
N GLY A 363 -20.47 -25.03 9.89
CA GLY A 363 -21.10 -25.26 8.58
C GLY A 363 -20.17 -25.01 7.38
N HIS A 364 -18.93 -24.60 7.62
CA HIS A 364 -17.87 -24.46 6.63
C HIS A 364 -16.87 -25.62 6.74
N LYS A 365 -16.24 -26.00 5.62
CA LYS A 365 -15.20 -27.05 5.58
C LYS A 365 -13.84 -26.47 5.98
N ILE A 366 -13.59 -26.37 7.28
CA ILE A 366 -12.34 -25.83 7.82
C ILE A 366 -11.33 -26.98 7.95
N ILE A 367 -10.14 -26.81 7.36
CA ILE A 367 -9.05 -27.78 7.50
C ILE A 367 -8.30 -27.48 8.79
N VAL A 368 -8.25 -28.46 9.68
CA VAL A 368 -7.57 -28.35 10.98
C VAL A 368 -6.59 -29.49 11.20
N ASN A 369 -5.54 -29.22 11.97
CA ASN A 369 -4.64 -30.23 12.57
C ASN A 369 -3.97 -31.18 11.55
N GLY A 370 -3.30 -30.61 10.55
CA GLY A 370 -2.42 -31.34 9.63
C GLY A 370 -2.78 -31.16 8.15
N LEU A 371 -1.78 -31.31 7.29
CA LEU A 371 -1.95 -31.23 5.84
C LEU A 371 -2.90 -32.34 5.34
N ILE A 372 -3.74 -32.00 4.37
CA ILE A 372 -4.62 -32.98 3.72
C ILE A 372 -4.27 -33.13 2.24
N ASP A 373 -4.27 -34.35 1.73
CA ASP A 373 -4.04 -34.61 0.31
C ASP A 373 -5.22 -34.09 -0.52
N HIS A 374 -4.94 -33.17 -1.44
CA HIS A 374 -5.93 -32.57 -2.32
C HIS A 374 -5.22 -31.91 -3.51
N SER A 375 -5.64 -32.23 -4.73
CA SER A 375 -5.17 -31.50 -5.90
C SER A 375 -5.85 -30.13 -5.95
N VAL A 376 -5.09 -29.07 -6.14
CA VAL A 376 -5.61 -27.71 -6.35
C VAL A 376 -5.24 -27.27 -7.75
N GLU A 377 -6.25 -26.89 -8.52
CA GLU A 377 -6.13 -26.19 -9.78
C GLU A 377 -6.32 -24.68 -9.58
N CYS A 378 -7.31 -24.26 -8.78
CA CYS A 378 -7.58 -22.85 -8.48
C CYS A 378 -7.69 -22.58 -6.97
N ILE A 379 -7.04 -21.49 -6.54
CA ILE A 379 -7.02 -21.01 -5.16
C ILE A 379 -7.53 -19.57 -5.08
N GLY A 380 -8.36 -19.30 -4.07
CA GLY A 380 -8.66 -17.95 -3.60
C GLY A 380 -7.85 -17.59 -2.35
N ALA A 381 -7.47 -16.32 -2.20
CA ALA A 381 -6.86 -15.82 -0.97
C ALA A 381 -7.49 -14.49 -0.56
N THR A 382 -7.84 -14.32 0.72
CA THR A 382 -8.44 -13.10 1.27
C THR A 382 -7.60 -12.51 2.39
N ASN A 383 -7.53 -11.19 2.45
CA ASN A 383 -6.95 -10.46 3.57
C ASN A 383 -7.84 -9.26 3.94
N SER A 384 -7.93 -8.97 5.24
CA SER A 384 -8.68 -7.83 5.79
C SER A 384 -7.80 -7.06 6.76
N ALA A 385 -8.05 -5.76 6.93
CA ALA A 385 -7.23 -4.92 7.79
C ALA A 385 -8.06 -3.86 8.53
N PHE A 386 -7.45 -3.26 9.56
CA PHE A 386 -7.96 -2.05 10.20
C PHE A 386 -8.26 -0.96 9.16
N GLY A 387 -9.23 -0.12 9.47
CA GLY A 387 -9.83 0.83 8.52
C GLY A 387 -10.77 0.17 7.50
N GLY A 388 -11.00 -1.15 7.58
CA GLY A 388 -11.93 -1.87 6.74
C GLY A 388 -11.42 -2.11 5.32
N HIS A 389 -10.11 -2.26 5.14
CA HIS A 389 -9.50 -2.55 3.85
C HIS A 389 -9.51 -4.06 3.59
N ASN A 390 -10.02 -4.49 2.45
CA ASN A 390 -10.10 -5.90 2.09
C ASN A 390 -9.45 -6.15 0.73
N THR A 391 -8.81 -7.31 0.56
CA THR A 391 -8.25 -7.76 -0.70
C THR A 391 -8.64 -9.20 -1.00
N THR A 392 -8.69 -9.52 -2.28
CA THR A 392 -8.87 -10.89 -2.77
C THR A 392 -7.94 -11.15 -3.94
N MET A 393 -7.26 -12.30 -3.92
CA MET A 393 -6.43 -12.80 -5.02
C MET A 393 -6.97 -14.14 -5.49
N LEU A 394 -7.01 -14.35 -6.80
CA LEU A 394 -7.33 -15.63 -7.41
C LEU A 394 -6.12 -16.09 -8.23
N ALA A 395 -5.69 -17.33 -8.02
CA ALA A 395 -4.59 -17.93 -8.77
C ALA A 395 -4.95 -19.34 -9.24
N ARG A 396 -4.29 -19.79 -10.32
CA ARG A 396 -4.54 -21.11 -10.91
C ARG A 396 -3.29 -21.71 -11.53
N LYS A 397 -3.20 -23.04 -11.62
CA LYS A 397 -2.06 -23.72 -12.25
C LYS A 397 -2.07 -23.55 -13.77
N SER A 398 -3.21 -23.76 -14.41
CA SER A 398 -3.37 -23.62 -15.85
C SER A 398 -3.32 -22.16 -16.25
N VAL A 399 -2.46 -21.85 -17.21
CA VAL A 399 -2.36 -20.48 -17.75
C VAL A 399 -3.42 -20.29 -18.81
N SER A 400 -4.34 -19.36 -18.57
CA SER A 400 -5.41 -18.98 -19.49
C SER A 400 -5.30 -17.52 -19.93
N ALA A 401 -5.84 -17.22 -21.10
CA ALA A 401 -5.90 -15.86 -21.61
C ALA A 401 -7.10 -15.13 -20.99
N ILE A 402 -6.83 -13.98 -20.37
CA ILE A 402 -7.86 -13.12 -19.78
C ILE A 402 -8.11 -11.97 -20.76
N SER A 403 -9.36 -11.66 -21.05
CA SER A 403 -9.69 -10.57 -21.99
C SER A 403 -9.22 -9.22 -21.43
N LYS A 404 -8.57 -8.42 -22.28
CA LYS A 404 -8.18 -7.04 -21.92
C LYS A 404 -9.37 -6.11 -22.16
N VAL A 405 -9.68 -5.27 -21.19
CA VAL A 405 -10.61 -4.16 -21.37
C VAL A 405 -9.85 -3.04 -22.08
N GLU A 406 -10.49 -2.41 -23.07
CA GLU A 406 -9.93 -1.20 -23.71
C GLU A 406 -9.83 -0.09 -22.66
N GLY A 407 -8.61 0.41 -22.45
CA GLY A 407 -8.29 1.38 -21.40
C GLY A 407 -9.10 2.66 -21.55
N LYS A 408 -9.80 3.05 -20.48
CA LYS A 408 -10.60 4.26 -20.42
C LYS A 408 -9.72 5.47 -20.15
N LYS A 409 -10.05 6.61 -20.77
CA LYS A 409 -9.42 7.89 -20.42
C LYS A 409 -9.81 8.27 -18.99
N VAL A 410 -8.87 8.88 -18.28
CA VAL A 410 -9.04 9.30 -16.89
C VAL A 410 -8.94 10.81 -16.79
N TYR A 411 -9.87 11.41 -16.05
CA TYR A 411 -10.09 12.83 -15.97
C TYR A 411 -10.13 13.32 -14.52
N ILE A 412 -9.56 14.51 -14.27
CA ILE A 412 -9.66 15.20 -12.98
C ILE A 412 -10.88 16.12 -13.02
N LEU A 413 -11.81 15.94 -12.07
CA LEU A 413 -12.99 16.80 -11.92
C LEU A 413 -12.80 17.91 -10.89
N GLY A 414 -12.06 17.63 -9.82
CA GLY A 414 -11.83 18.59 -8.76
C GLY A 414 -10.58 18.29 -7.96
N TYR A 415 -10.06 19.33 -7.33
CA TYR A 415 -8.89 19.29 -6.47
C TYR A 415 -9.02 20.31 -5.36
N ALA A 416 -8.39 20.03 -4.22
CA ALA A 416 -8.28 20.95 -3.11
C ALA A 416 -7.01 20.68 -2.28
N GLY A 417 -6.58 21.70 -1.56
CA GLY A 417 -5.51 21.62 -0.57
C GLY A 417 -5.86 22.42 0.68
N ILE A 418 -5.55 21.87 1.85
CA ILE A 418 -5.67 22.53 3.15
C ILE A 418 -4.31 22.47 3.85
N ALA A 419 -3.89 23.60 4.40
CA ALA A 419 -2.75 23.75 5.27
C ALA A 419 -3.17 24.52 6.55
N GLU A 420 -2.27 24.64 7.53
CA GLU A 420 -2.58 25.20 8.85
C GLU A 420 -3.35 26.53 8.82
N GLN A 421 -2.93 27.47 7.97
CA GLN A 421 -3.50 28.83 7.90
C GLN A 421 -4.12 29.17 6.53
N GLY A 422 -4.18 28.19 5.62
CA GLY A 422 -4.41 28.43 4.20
C GLY A 422 -5.06 27.26 3.48
N GLY A 423 -5.64 27.51 2.32
CA GLY A 423 -6.11 26.45 1.44
C GLY A 423 -6.53 26.94 0.07
N TYR A 424 -6.74 25.99 -0.83
CA TYR A 424 -7.20 26.24 -2.19
C TYR A 424 -8.17 25.15 -2.64
N SER A 425 -8.98 25.45 -3.65
CA SER A 425 -9.81 24.48 -4.37
C SER A 425 -9.93 24.90 -5.84
N ASN A 426 -10.40 23.99 -6.70
CA ASN A 426 -10.64 24.23 -8.12
C ASN A 426 -11.64 25.38 -8.44
N GLY A 427 -12.25 25.99 -7.42
CA GLY A 427 -13.01 27.24 -7.48
C GLY A 427 -12.14 28.50 -7.32
N SER A 428 -11.04 28.61 -8.08
CA SER A 428 -9.99 29.64 -7.98
C SER A 428 -10.42 31.12 -8.17
N ASP A 429 -11.72 31.42 -8.25
CA ASP A 429 -12.26 32.78 -8.17
C ASP A 429 -12.67 33.16 -6.74
N GLN A 430 -12.61 32.23 -5.78
CA GLN A 430 -12.78 32.47 -4.35
C GLN A 430 -11.42 32.84 -3.72
N PRO A 431 -11.37 33.75 -2.72
CA PRO A 431 -10.14 34.05 -1.99
C PRO A 431 -9.51 32.79 -1.38
N LEU A 432 -8.18 32.81 -1.17
CA LEU A 432 -7.47 31.81 -0.37
C LEU A 432 -8.29 31.51 0.89
N LEU A 433 -8.53 30.24 1.17
CA LEU A 433 -9.20 29.85 2.41
C LEU A 433 -8.31 30.30 3.57
N SER A 434 -8.82 31.21 4.40
CA SER A 434 -8.14 31.65 5.62
C SER A 434 -8.89 31.09 6.83
N TYR A 435 -8.14 30.56 7.80
CA TYR A 435 -8.70 30.06 9.06
C TYR A 435 -8.33 30.99 10.21
N ASP A 436 -9.24 31.15 11.18
CA ASP A 436 -8.93 31.82 12.44
C ASP A 436 -8.07 30.87 13.30
N GLY A 437 -6.75 30.90 13.09
CA GLY A 437 -5.78 30.00 13.72
C GLY A 437 -5.50 28.75 12.88
N GLU A 438 -5.15 27.64 13.54
CA GLU A 438 -4.90 26.36 12.87
C GLU A 438 -6.21 25.71 12.40
N PHE A 439 -6.17 25.09 11.22
CA PHE A 439 -7.31 24.36 10.69
C PHE A 439 -7.81 23.28 11.66
N ALA A 440 -9.12 23.25 11.88
CA ALA A 440 -9.81 22.21 12.62
C ALA A 440 -11.09 21.80 11.89
N LEU A 441 -11.32 20.49 11.76
CA LEU A 441 -12.47 19.99 11.02
C LEU A 441 -13.80 20.29 11.72
N LYS A 442 -13.83 20.30 13.05
CA LYS A 442 -15.07 20.51 13.82
C LYS A 442 -15.77 21.85 13.50
N PRO A 443 -15.09 23.02 13.52
CA PRO A 443 -15.72 24.27 13.09
C PRO A 443 -15.95 24.34 11.58
N PHE A 444 -15.11 23.69 10.77
CA PHE A 444 -15.17 23.76 9.31
C PHE A 444 -16.32 22.92 8.70
N GLN A 445 -16.43 21.65 9.10
CA GLN A 445 -17.48 20.72 8.68
C GLN A 445 -17.90 19.82 9.86
N PRO A 446 -18.78 20.32 10.75
CA PRO A 446 -19.16 19.63 11.98
C PRO A 446 -19.75 18.23 11.77
N LYS A 447 -20.41 17.99 10.63
CA LYS A 447 -21.08 16.71 10.32
C LYS A 447 -20.11 15.56 10.07
N LEU A 448 -18.90 15.86 9.58
CA LEU A 448 -17.87 14.86 9.27
C LEU A 448 -16.88 14.68 10.43
N TYR A 449 -16.90 15.57 11.41
CA TYR A 449 -16.03 15.47 12.58
C TYR A 449 -16.49 14.34 13.51
N ARG A 450 -15.52 13.51 13.93
CA ARG A 450 -15.71 12.49 14.96
C ARG A 450 -14.78 12.77 16.14
N ARG A 451 -15.26 12.50 17.34
CA ARG A 451 -14.50 12.74 18.58
C ARG A 451 -13.20 11.93 18.55
N ARG A 452 -12.08 12.57 18.91
CA ARG A 452 -10.72 11.97 18.96
C ARG A 452 -10.12 11.62 17.59
N MET A 453 -10.65 12.17 16.51
CA MET A 453 -10.00 12.06 15.21
C MET A 453 -8.61 12.70 15.22
N SER A 454 -7.62 11.98 14.70
CA SER A 454 -6.25 12.48 14.51
C SER A 454 -6.20 13.73 13.63
N THR A 455 -5.14 14.53 13.81
CA THR A 455 -4.92 15.76 13.03
C THR A 455 -4.86 15.46 11.53
N ILE A 456 -4.03 14.49 11.12
CA ILE A 456 -3.97 14.04 9.72
C ILE A 456 -5.35 13.63 9.16
N GLY A 457 -6.18 12.94 9.95
CA GLY A 457 -7.53 12.55 9.53
C GLY A 457 -8.47 13.75 9.34
N GLN A 458 -8.37 14.76 10.20
CA GLN A 458 -9.13 16.00 10.07
C GLN A 458 -8.78 16.77 8.79
N TYR A 459 -7.48 16.92 8.50
CA TYR A 459 -7.00 17.59 7.28
C TYR A 459 -7.42 16.82 6.03
N ALA A 460 -7.23 15.49 6.02
CA ALA A 460 -7.61 14.63 4.89
C ALA A 460 -9.11 14.74 4.57
N ILE A 461 -9.99 14.69 5.58
CA ILE A 461 -11.43 14.85 5.40
C ILE A 461 -11.79 16.25 4.91
N GLY A 462 -11.15 17.30 5.46
CA GLY A 462 -11.38 18.68 5.04
C GLY A 462 -11.05 18.89 3.57
N ALA A 463 -9.86 18.46 3.14
CA ALA A 463 -9.43 18.58 1.74
C ALA A 463 -10.32 17.76 0.81
N SER A 464 -10.68 16.54 1.20
CA SER A 464 -11.57 15.67 0.43
C SER A 464 -12.98 16.25 0.27
N TYR A 465 -13.54 16.85 1.34
CA TYR A 465 -14.83 17.53 1.27
C TYR A 465 -14.82 18.67 0.25
N LEU A 466 -13.75 19.48 0.23
CA LEU A 466 -13.59 20.54 -0.75
C LEU A 466 -13.41 19.99 -2.18
N ALA A 467 -12.65 18.92 -2.36
CA ALA A 467 -12.46 18.29 -3.65
C ALA A 467 -13.77 17.70 -4.21
N PHE A 468 -14.57 17.01 -3.38
CA PHE A 468 -15.91 16.54 -3.76
C PHE A 468 -16.85 17.69 -4.12
N SER A 469 -16.86 18.76 -3.31
CA SER A 469 -17.68 19.95 -3.55
C SER A 469 -17.30 20.63 -4.87
N GLY A 470 -16.00 20.80 -5.09
CA GLY A 470 -15.44 21.37 -6.31
C GLY A 470 -15.67 20.50 -7.55
N ALA A 471 -15.70 19.18 -7.37
CA ALA A 471 -16.02 18.22 -8.41
C ALA A 471 -17.54 18.08 -8.63
N ASP A 472 -18.39 18.69 -7.81
CA ASP A 472 -19.85 18.51 -7.83
C ASP A 472 -20.21 17.01 -7.92
N VAL A 473 -19.61 16.25 -7.00
CA VAL A 473 -19.83 14.82 -6.83
C VAL A 473 -20.55 14.60 -5.51
N ASP A 474 -21.81 14.20 -5.62
CA ASP A 474 -22.56 13.72 -4.46
C ASP A 474 -22.12 12.30 -4.09
N TYR A 475 -21.36 12.20 -3.01
CA TYR A 475 -20.87 10.97 -2.39
C TYR A 475 -21.89 10.32 -1.43
N SER A 476 -23.03 10.97 -1.16
CA SER A 476 -24.07 10.43 -0.26
C SER A 476 -25.10 9.55 -0.96
N ASP A 477 -25.02 9.45 -2.29
CA ASP A 477 -25.95 8.70 -3.12
C ASP A 477 -25.61 7.20 -3.14
N ALA A 478 -26.36 6.43 -2.37
CA ALA A 478 -26.18 4.98 -2.22
C ALA A 478 -26.50 4.16 -3.48
N GLU A 479 -27.18 4.73 -4.47
CA GLU A 479 -27.51 4.06 -5.73
C GLU A 479 -26.35 4.11 -6.74
N LYS A 480 -25.28 4.86 -6.45
CA LYS A 480 -24.10 4.96 -7.33
C LYS A 480 -23.14 3.79 -7.12
N PRO A 481 -22.38 3.42 -8.18
CA PRO A 481 -21.26 2.50 -8.02
C PRO A 481 -20.30 2.99 -6.91
N PRO A 482 -19.73 2.07 -6.12
CA PRO A 482 -18.81 2.43 -5.04
C PRO A 482 -17.65 3.31 -5.52
N ILE A 483 -17.39 4.40 -4.82
CA ILE A 483 -16.24 5.28 -5.07
C ILE A 483 -14.97 4.62 -4.53
N GLY A 484 -13.93 4.55 -5.34
CA GLY A 484 -12.60 4.08 -4.91
C GLY A 484 -11.86 5.15 -4.09
N ALA A 485 -10.93 4.73 -3.24
CA ALA A 485 -10.20 5.64 -2.36
C ALA A 485 -8.72 5.25 -2.22
N TYR A 486 -7.85 6.18 -2.56
CA TYR A 486 -6.40 5.97 -2.58
C TYR A 486 -5.73 7.05 -1.73
N PHE A 487 -4.87 6.63 -0.81
CA PHE A 487 -4.28 7.54 0.17
C PHE A 487 -2.77 7.45 0.23
N GLY A 488 -2.10 8.59 0.38
CA GLY A 488 -0.66 8.70 0.58
C GLY A 488 -0.31 9.42 1.88
N THR A 489 0.62 8.85 2.65
CA THR A 489 1.25 9.50 3.80
C THR A 489 2.60 8.85 4.06
N THR A 490 3.55 9.59 4.61
CA THR A 490 4.88 9.08 4.91
C THR A 490 4.98 8.56 6.34
N LEU A 491 4.51 9.33 7.34
CA LEU A 491 4.60 8.95 8.77
C LEU A 491 3.26 8.65 9.42
N GLY A 492 2.14 8.92 8.74
CA GLY A 492 0.81 8.74 9.31
C GLY A 492 0.50 9.78 10.39
N ALA A 493 -0.21 9.36 11.44
CA ALA A 493 -0.59 10.26 12.55
C ALA A 493 0.57 10.43 13.55
N SER A 494 1.60 11.20 13.18
CA SER A 494 2.82 11.36 13.96
C SER A 494 2.56 11.95 15.36
N GLN A 495 1.56 12.80 15.53
CA GLN A 495 1.16 13.32 16.86
C GLN A 495 0.62 12.22 17.78
N VAL A 496 -0.16 11.30 17.22
CA VAL A 496 -0.71 10.15 17.96
C VAL A 496 0.43 9.18 18.30
N GLN A 497 1.34 8.97 17.35
CA GLN A 497 2.52 8.12 17.56
C GLN A 497 3.44 8.67 18.65
N GLN A 498 3.75 9.97 18.65
CA GLN A 498 4.55 10.63 19.70
C GLN A 498 3.92 10.42 21.08
N ARG A 499 2.61 10.59 21.19
CA ARG A 499 1.89 10.37 22.44
C ARG A 499 1.94 8.90 22.89
N ASN A 500 1.80 7.98 21.94
CA ASN A 500 1.84 6.54 22.23
C ASN A 500 3.23 6.11 22.74
N LEU A 501 4.31 6.61 22.13
CA LEU A 501 5.67 6.37 22.61
C LEU A 501 5.93 6.98 23.98
N SER A 502 5.44 8.19 24.24
CA SER A 502 5.54 8.82 25.57
C SER A 502 4.83 7.99 26.65
N ASP A 503 3.62 7.50 26.36
CA ASP A 503 2.87 6.63 27.29
C ASP A 503 3.63 5.30 27.52
N LEU A 504 4.21 4.71 26.47
CA LEU A 504 5.02 3.50 26.56
C LEU A 504 6.30 3.70 27.39
N GLN A 505 6.96 4.86 27.26
CA GLN A 505 8.18 5.21 28.00
C GLN A 505 7.88 5.47 29.49
N GLU A 506 6.77 6.15 29.80
CA GLU A 506 6.40 6.50 31.18
C GLU A 506 5.81 5.32 31.95
N TYR A 507 4.96 4.51 31.32
CA TYR A 507 4.15 3.49 32.00
C TYR A 507 4.43 2.05 31.55
N GLY A 508 5.44 1.83 30.70
CA GLY A 508 5.77 0.52 30.16
C GLY A 508 4.70 -0.02 29.18
N PRO A 509 4.77 -1.30 28.79
CA PRO A 509 3.86 -1.91 27.81
C PRO A 509 2.37 -1.72 28.12
N THR A 510 2.00 -1.74 29.41
CA THR A 510 0.62 -1.54 29.86
C THR A 510 0.10 -0.11 29.71
N GLY A 511 0.98 0.85 29.40
CA GLY A 511 0.65 2.26 29.18
C GLY A 511 -0.04 2.57 27.87
N VAL A 512 0.14 1.72 26.86
CA VAL A 512 -0.40 1.92 25.50
C VAL A 512 -1.93 1.88 25.53
N LYS A 513 -2.56 2.90 24.93
CA LYS A 513 -4.01 3.12 25.01
C LYS A 513 -4.73 2.62 23.77
N SER A 514 -5.74 1.78 23.98
CA SER A 514 -6.64 1.27 22.93
C SER A 514 -7.37 2.35 22.15
N THR A 515 -7.54 3.54 22.75
CA THR A 515 -8.20 4.67 22.10
C THR A 515 -7.28 5.47 21.16
N LEU A 516 -5.97 5.20 21.17
CA LEU A 516 -4.97 5.88 20.34
C LEU A 516 -4.34 4.93 19.33
N PHE A 517 -4.07 3.68 19.73
CA PHE A 517 -3.36 2.70 18.90
C PHE A 517 -3.95 2.50 17.49
N PRO A 518 -5.28 2.41 17.28
CA PRO A 518 -5.81 2.27 15.93
C PRO A 518 -5.41 3.41 14.97
N ASP A 519 -5.24 4.63 15.50
CA ASP A 519 -4.87 5.79 14.71
C ASP A 519 -3.36 5.86 14.44
N THR A 520 -2.51 5.03 15.07
CA THR A 520 -1.07 4.97 14.78
C THR A 520 -0.76 4.19 13.51
N VAL A 521 -1.73 3.45 12.97
CA VAL A 521 -1.56 2.67 11.75
C VAL A 521 -1.65 3.58 10.52
N LEU A 522 -0.70 3.44 9.58
CA LEU A 522 -0.55 4.35 8.43
C LEU A 522 -1.80 4.50 7.55
N ASN A 523 -2.66 3.49 7.48
CA ASN A 523 -3.90 3.53 6.70
C ASN A 523 -5.13 4.01 7.49
N ALA A 524 -4.99 4.37 8.77
CA ALA A 524 -6.10 4.89 9.57
C ALA A 524 -6.77 6.14 8.94
N PRO A 525 -6.05 7.10 8.32
CA PRO A 525 -6.68 8.21 7.61
C PRO A 525 -7.58 7.75 6.46
N LEU A 526 -7.18 6.72 5.70
CA LEU A 526 -7.99 6.14 4.63
C LEU A 526 -9.28 5.51 5.19
N GLY A 527 -9.19 4.76 6.29
CA GLY A 527 -10.39 4.26 7.00
C GLY A 527 -11.30 5.39 7.49
N ASN A 528 -10.70 6.52 7.92
CA ASN A 528 -11.45 7.70 8.33
C ASN A 528 -12.16 8.40 7.15
N LEU A 529 -11.54 8.44 5.98
CA LEU A 529 -12.16 8.91 4.72
C LEU A 529 -13.30 7.99 4.30
N ALA A 530 -13.10 6.67 4.36
CA ALA A 530 -14.13 5.68 4.04
C ALA A 530 -15.38 5.89 4.89
N LEU A 531 -15.20 6.09 6.20
CA LEU A 531 -16.29 6.37 7.14
C LEU A 531 -16.96 7.74 6.92
N ALA A 532 -16.20 8.76 6.52
CA ALA A 532 -16.72 10.10 6.31
C ALA A 532 -17.56 10.21 5.02
N PHE A 533 -17.21 9.45 3.98
CA PHE A 533 -17.77 9.60 2.63
C PHE A 533 -18.41 8.31 2.08
N ASP A 534 -18.62 7.30 2.92
CA ASP A 534 -19.17 5.98 2.56
C ASP A 534 -18.42 5.29 1.40
N LEU A 535 -17.08 5.40 1.39
CA LEU A 535 -16.25 4.87 0.30
C LEU A 535 -16.10 3.36 0.46
N LYS A 536 -16.59 2.61 -0.54
CA LYS A 536 -16.65 1.13 -0.52
C LYS A 536 -15.94 0.45 -1.70
N GLY A 537 -15.43 1.25 -2.65
CA GLY A 537 -14.79 0.77 -3.87
C GLY A 537 -13.34 0.31 -3.66
N CYS A 538 -12.61 0.16 -4.76
CA CYS A 538 -11.20 -0.19 -4.76
C CYS A 538 -10.38 0.79 -3.92
N SER A 539 -9.31 0.32 -3.31
CA SER A 539 -8.47 1.15 -2.46
C SER A 539 -7.03 0.68 -2.36
N ALA A 540 -6.15 1.61 -1.96
CA ALA A 540 -4.76 1.35 -1.54
C ALA A 540 -4.19 2.51 -0.73
N ASN A 541 -3.16 2.22 0.07
CA ASN A 541 -2.42 3.18 0.88
C ASN A 541 -0.92 3.12 0.57
N PHE A 542 -0.25 4.29 0.49
CA PHE A 542 1.13 4.41 0.03
C PHE A 542 1.99 5.27 0.97
N SER A 543 3.30 5.00 0.97
CA SER A 543 4.34 5.85 1.59
C SER A 543 5.54 5.95 0.64
N ASP A 544 6.02 7.14 0.31
CA ASP A 544 7.26 7.31 -0.48
C ASP A 544 7.91 8.70 -0.35
N LEU A 545 7.75 9.39 0.79
CA LEU A 545 8.36 10.69 1.13
C LEU A 545 8.55 11.63 -0.08
N GLY A 546 7.43 12.01 -0.68
CA GLY A 546 7.36 12.85 -1.87
C GLY A 546 6.47 12.24 -2.94
N ASN A 547 6.53 10.94 -3.21
CA ASN A 547 5.75 10.34 -4.31
C ASN A 547 4.43 9.69 -3.87
N GLU A 548 4.09 9.63 -2.58
CA GLU A 548 2.91 8.91 -2.07
C GLU A 548 1.59 9.36 -2.72
N GLY A 549 1.43 10.67 -2.95
CA GLY A 549 0.28 11.20 -3.69
C GLY A 549 0.25 10.75 -5.15
N MET A 550 1.40 10.76 -5.84
CA MET A 550 1.52 10.27 -7.21
C MET A 550 1.29 8.77 -7.33
N HIS A 551 1.75 7.97 -6.36
CA HIS A 551 1.48 6.53 -6.30
C HIS A 551 -0.01 6.25 -6.06
N ALA A 552 -0.65 7.02 -5.18
CA ALA A 552 -2.10 6.96 -4.99
C ALA A 552 -2.87 7.29 -6.28
N LEU A 553 -2.47 8.35 -6.99
CA LEU A 553 -3.08 8.71 -8.28
C LEU A 553 -2.81 7.67 -9.36
N TRP A 554 -1.62 7.07 -9.40
CA TRP A 554 -1.25 6.05 -10.37
C TRP A 554 -2.11 4.80 -10.21
N HIS A 555 -2.30 4.32 -8.98
CA HIS A 555 -3.18 3.18 -8.74
C HIS A 555 -4.64 3.49 -9.07
N ALA A 556 -5.13 4.67 -8.68
CA ALA A 556 -6.46 5.13 -9.09
C ALA A 556 -6.61 5.17 -10.62
N PHE A 557 -5.59 5.66 -11.33
CA PHE A 557 -5.56 5.68 -12.79
C PHE A 557 -5.68 4.28 -13.39
N MET A 558 -4.94 3.30 -12.87
CA MET A 558 -5.01 1.91 -13.37
C MET A 558 -6.42 1.34 -13.18
N ASP A 559 -7.03 1.51 -12.00
CA ASP A 559 -8.36 0.95 -11.72
C ASP A 559 -9.49 1.68 -12.47
N LEU A 560 -9.38 3.00 -12.67
CA LEU A 560 -10.31 3.78 -13.49
C LEU A 560 -10.19 3.43 -14.98
N SER A 561 -8.96 3.25 -15.48
CA SER A 561 -8.67 2.87 -16.87
C SER A 561 -9.16 1.46 -17.19
N GLU A 562 -9.02 0.52 -16.25
CA GLU A 562 -9.51 -0.85 -16.36
C GLU A 562 -11.02 -1.00 -16.07
N ASP A 563 -11.74 0.09 -15.83
CA ASP A 563 -13.18 0.12 -15.56
C ASP A 563 -13.60 -0.69 -14.31
N LYS A 564 -12.70 -0.83 -13.33
CA LYS A 564 -13.02 -1.44 -12.03
C LYS A 564 -13.85 -0.51 -11.15
N ILE A 565 -13.64 0.79 -11.32
CA ILE A 565 -14.38 1.88 -10.69
C ILE A 565 -14.60 2.99 -11.72
N ALA A 566 -15.63 3.81 -11.50
CA ALA A 566 -15.91 4.98 -12.35
C ALA A 566 -15.46 6.31 -11.72
N CYS A 567 -15.28 6.34 -10.39
CA CYS A 567 -14.91 7.52 -9.62
C CYS A 567 -13.96 7.14 -8.48
N ALA A 568 -12.93 7.95 -8.26
CA ALA A 568 -11.93 7.77 -7.22
C ALA A 568 -11.68 9.07 -6.45
N LEU A 569 -11.60 8.96 -5.12
CA LEU A 569 -10.95 9.94 -4.26
C LEU A 569 -9.46 9.59 -4.17
N VAL A 570 -8.59 10.54 -4.49
CA VAL A 570 -7.15 10.42 -4.29
C VAL A 570 -6.74 11.50 -3.31
N CYS A 571 -6.15 11.12 -2.17
CA CYS A 571 -5.80 12.04 -1.11
C CYS A 571 -4.38 11.78 -0.59
N SER A 572 -3.67 12.83 -0.21
CA SER A 572 -2.44 12.73 0.57
C SER A 572 -2.53 13.65 1.78
N ALA A 573 -1.94 13.25 2.90
CA ALA A 573 -1.89 14.09 4.08
C ALA A 573 -0.66 13.80 4.96
N GLU A 574 -0.24 14.81 5.70
CA GLU A 574 0.80 14.73 6.72
C GLU A 574 0.35 15.54 7.94
N ASP A 575 0.75 15.13 9.14
CA ASP A 575 0.67 15.96 10.35
C ASP A 575 2.07 16.26 10.90
N LYS A 576 2.14 17.27 11.77
CA LYS A 576 3.39 17.74 12.38
C LYS A 576 3.47 17.39 13.86
N SER A 577 4.61 16.87 14.29
CA SER A 577 4.99 16.62 15.68
C SER A 577 6.50 16.82 15.89
N ASP A 578 6.95 16.89 17.14
CA ASP A 578 8.40 16.95 17.44
C ASP A 578 9.12 15.69 16.92
N THR A 579 8.45 14.54 17.02
CA THR A 579 8.95 13.25 16.51
C THR A 579 9.10 13.28 14.99
N SER A 580 8.11 13.82 14.27
CA SER A 580 8.24 13.95 12.81
C SER A 580 9.38 14.89 12.44
N ASP A 581 9.55 16.01 13.16
CA ASP A 581 10.62 16.98 12.88
C ASP A 581 12.01 16.35 13.04
N LEU A 582 12.21 15.49 14.05
CA LEU A 582 13.45 14.72 14.21
C LEU A 582 13.69 13.76 13.05
N VAL A 583 12.66 13.00 12.62
CA VAL A 583 12.77 12.09 11.47
C VAL A 583 13.11 12.88 10.20
N TRP A 584 12.45 14.01 9.97
CA TRP A 584 12.70 14.88 8.83
C TRP A 584 14.09 15.47 8.78
N GLN A 585 14.66 15.83 9.93
CA GLN A 585 16.03 16.27 10.03
C GLN A 585 17.02 15.17 9.58
N GLN A 586 16.80 13.92 10.01
CA GLN A 586 17.65 12.79 9.60
C GLN A 586 17.48 12.43 8.12
N MET A 587 16.26 12.59 7.59
CA MET A 587 15.96 12.38 6.17
C MET A 587 16.40 13.57 5.29
N GLN A 588 17.00 14.61 5.88
CA GLN A 588 17.42 15.83 5.18
C GLN A 588 16.29 16.48 4.38
N VAL A 589 15.08 16.45 4.94
CA VAL A 589 13.94 17.19 4.42
C VAL A 589 14.11 18.64 4.85
N ASP A 590 13.92 19.58 3.92
CA ASP A 590 14.19 20.99 4.17
C ASP A 590 13.31 21.58 5.31
N GLU A 591 13.95 22.02 6.41
CA GLU A 591 13.33 22.35 7.70
C GLU A 591 12.21 23.41 7.67
N HIS A 592 12.28 24.42 6.79
CA HIS A 592 11.33 25.54 6.79
C HIS A 592 9.91 25.21 6.26
N ARG A 593 9.61 23.94 5.97
CA ARG A 593 8.48 23.58 5.09
C ARG A 593 7.65 22.38 5.54
N LEU A 594 7.64 22.10 6.84
CA LEU A 594 6.89 20.99 7.46
C LEU A 594 5.77 21.55 8.34
N ALA A 595 4.53 21.23 7.95
CA ALA A 595 3.29 21.66 8.59
C ALA A 595 2.21 20.60 8.34
N SER A 596 1.17 20.62 9.17
CA SER A 596 0.02 19.75 8.93
C SER A 596 -0.71 20.20 7.66
N SER A 597 -0.92 19.28 6.71
CA SER A 597 -1.60 19.59 5.45
C SER A 597 -2.20 18.36 4.78
N ALA A 598 -3.17 18.58 3.90
CA ALA A 598 -3.71 17.54 3.03
C ALA A 598 -4.07 18.10 1.65
N ASN A 599 -3.96 17.23 0.65
CA ASN A 599 -4.39 17.46 -0.72
C ASN A 599 -5.35 16.36 -1.15
N ALA A 600 -6.35 16.70 -1.94
CA ALA A 600 -7.31 15.74 -2.47
C ALA A 600 -7.68 16.06 -3.92
N LEU A 601 -7.96 15.02 -4.67
CA LEU A 601 -8.37 15.01 -6.07
C LEU A 601 -9.56 14.08 -6.24
N ILE A 602 -10.50 14.45 -7.13
CA ILE A 602 -11.54 13.57 -7.63
C ILE A 602 -11.23 13.24 -9.08
N ALA A 603 -10.98 11.96 -9.34
CA ALA A 603 -10.72 11.43 -10.68
C ALA A 603 -11.87 10.53 -11.13
N VAL A 604 -12.20 10.58 -12.42
CA VAL A 604 -13.24 9.74 -13.03
C VAL A 604 -12.76 9.16 -14.35
N ASN A 605 -13.37 8.06 -14.78
CA ASN A 605 -13.14 7.53 -16.12
C ASN A 605 -14.08 8.23 -17.15
N GLU A 606 -13.84 8.00 -18.44
CA GLU A 606 -14.57 8.66 -19.53
C GLU A 606 -16.07 8.33 -19.60
N GLN A 607 -16.53 7.29 -18.91
CA GLN A 607 -17.94 6.92 -18.87
C GLN A 607 -18.74 7.78 -17.89
N ASP A 608 -18.06 8.43 -16.92
CA ASP A 608 -18.74 9.32 -15.99
C ASP A 608 -19.29 10.55 -16.74
N PRO A 609 -20.60 10.86 -16.64
CA PRO A 609 -21.19 11.99 -17.35
C PRO A 609 -20.51 13.35 -17.07
N ARG A 610 -19.86 13.47 -15.89
CA ARG A 610 -19.14 14.67 -15.46
C ARG A 610 -17.79 14.83 -16.14
N ALA A 611 -17.26 13.81 -16.84
CA ALA A 611 -16.02 13.91 -17.61
C ALA A 611 -16.05 15.06 -18.64
N SER A 612 -17.24 15.41 -19.15
CA SER A 612 -17.46 16.56 -20.04
C SER A 612 -17.03 17.92 -19.45
N ARG A 613 -17.04 18.06 -18.12
CA ARG A 613 -16.61 19.26 -17.39
C ARG A 613 -15.26 19.10 -16.69
N ALA A 614 -14.50 18.07 -17.02
CA ALA A 614 -13.18 17.82 -16.46
C ALA A 614 -12.22 19.02 -16.63
N LEU A 615 -11.33 19.16 -15.66
CA LEU A 615 -10.31 20.21 -15.59
C LEU A 615 -9.07 19.84 -16.40
N ALA A 616 -8.71 18.55 -16.39
CA ALA A 616 -7.60 17.98 -17.13
C ALA A 616 -7.82 16.47 -17.35
N GLN A 617 -7.10 15.92 -18.30
CA GLN A 617 -6.91 14.48 -18.46
C GLN A 617 -5.56 14.08 -17.85
N VAL A 618 -5.48 12.89 -17.24
CA VAL A 618 -4.21 12.30 -16.77
C VAL A 618 -3.92 11.02 -17.56
N SER A 619 -2.65 10.81 -17.89
CA SER A 619 -2.17 9.68 -18.68
C SER A 619 -0.68 9.39 -18.46
N GLU A 620 -0.18 8.29 -19.01
CA GLU A 620 1.26 7.98 -19.13
C GLU A 620 2.04 8.07 -17.80
N PHE A 621 1.64 7.26 -16.82
CA PHE A 621 2.43 7.12 -15.60
C PHE A 621 3.69 6.31 -15.87
N ASN A 622 4.83 6.78 -15.37
CA ASN A 622 6.10 6.04 -15.35
C ASN A 622 6.82 6.28 -14.02
N ALA A 623 7.66 5.34 -13.60
CA ALA A 623 8.50 5.50 -12.43
C ALA A 623 9.88 4.87 -12.61
N GLY A 624 10.86 5.38 -11.87
CA GLY A 624 12.24 4.92 -11.94
C GLY A 624 13.16 5.79 -11.10
N ARG A 625 14.43 5.38 -10.98
CA ARG A 625 15.41 6.06 -10.13
C ARG A 625 16.32 6.96 -10.94
N TRP A 626 16.65 8.13 -10.40
CA TRP A 626 17.76 8.94 -10.90
C TRP A 626 19.09 8.32 -10.49
N VAL A 627 19.98 8.17 -11.45
CA VAL A 627 21.35 7.68 -11.26
C VAL A 627 22.30 8.65 -11.96
N PHE A 628 23.37 9.02 -11.26
CA PHE A 628 24.47 9.74 -11.87
C PHE A 628 25.42 8.74 -12.54
N ASP A 629 25.59 8.85 -13.84
CA ASP A 629 26.53 8.06 -14.61
C ASP A 629 27.90 8.75 -14.59
N GLU A 630 28.87 8.11 -13.92
CA GLU A 630 30.23 8.63 -13.79
C GLU A 630 30.98 8.70 -15.12
N ASP A 631 30.66 7.84 -16.11
CA ASP A 631 31.37 7.82 -17.39
C ASP A 631 30.89 8.97 -18.30
N SER A 632 29.58 9.18 -18.38
CA SER A 632 29.01 10.28 -19.16
C SER A 632 28.94 11.61 -18.42
N GLN A 633 29.15 11.62 -17.10
CA GLN A 633 28.95 12.77 -16.21
C GLN A 633 27.52 13.34 -16.33
N GLN A 634 26.53 12.47 -16.53
CA GLN A 634 25.13 12.85 -16.73
C GLN A 634 24.21 12.12 -15.76
N TRP A 635 23.12 12.80 -15.39
CA TRP A 635 22.02 12.20 -14.66
C TRP A 635 21.06 11.52 -15.63
N ASN A 636 20.70 10.27 -15.31
CA ASN A 636 19.76 9.46 -16.08
C ASN A 636 18.62 8.99 -15.17
N CYS A 637 17.40 8.89 -15.71
CA CYS A 637 16.24 8.38 -14.99
C CYS A 637 15.44 7.41 -15.85
N ALA A 638 15.22 6.19 -15.36
CA ALA A 638 14.45 5.17 -16.08
C ALA A 638 13.00 5.60 -16.33
N ALA A 639 12.42 6.45 -15.48
CA ALA A 639 11.07 6.99 -15.66
C ALA A 639 10.90 7.79 -16.96
N LEU A 640 12.00 8.38 -17.47
CA LEU A 640 11.97 9.22 -18.68
C LEU A 640 12.16 8.41 -19.96
N ALA A 641 12.61 7.16 -19.87
CA ALA A 641 12.94 6.34 -21.04
C ALA A 641 11.72 5.90 -21.85
N GLN A 642 10.55 5.82 -21.21
CA GLN A 642 9.29 5.35 -21.82
C GLN A 642 8.30 6.48 -22.15
N LEU A 643 8.71 7.74 -22.01
CA LEU A 643 7.84 8.87 -22.34
C LEU A 643 7.54 8.91 -23.84
N THR A 644 6.26 8.99 -24.19
CA THR A 644 5.84 9.05 -25.60
C THR A 644 5.75 10.49 -26.13
N VAL A 645 5.65 11.46 -25.22
CA VAL A 645 5.50 12.89 -25.53
C VAL A 645 6.72 13.68 -25.02
N LYS A 646 7.18 14.63 -25.83
CA LYS A 646 8.15 15.65 -25.40
C LYS A 646 7.38 16.83 -24.80
N PRO A 647 7.46 17.09 -23.49
CA PRO A 647 6.65 18.13 -22.85
C PRO A 647 7.19 19.53 -23.16
N ASP A 648 6.32 20.51 -23.41
CA ASP A 648 6.75 21.92 -23.46
C ASP A 648 6.90 22.51 -22.05
N LEU A 649 6.23 21.91 -21.06
CA LEU A 649 6.25 22.32 -19.66
C LEU A 649 6.40 21.10 -18.75
N LEU A 650 7.27 21.22 -17.75
CA LEU A 650 7.49 20.21 -16.72
C LEU A 650 7.32 20.83 -15.34
N VAL A 651 6.52 20.21 -14.48
CA VAL A 651 6.44 20.56 -13.05
C VAL A 651 7.25 19.56 -12.26
N LEU A 652 8.34 20.03 -11.65
CA LEU A 652 9.21 19.23 -10.81
C LEU A 652 8.88 19.48 -9.33
N SER A 653 8.43 18.43 -8.64
CA SER A 653 8.14 18.41 -7.21
C SER A 653 9.22 17.61 -6.47
N MET A 654 9.87 18.24 -5.50
CA MET A 654 10.91 17.60 -4.69
C MET A 654 10.75 18.02 -3.23
N VAL A 655 10.90 17.05 -2.33
CA VAL A 655 10.89 17.26 -0.87
C VAL A 655 12.23 17.79 -0.34
N ASN A 656 13.33 17.50 -1.04
CA ASN A 656 14.67 18.04 -0.82
C ASN A 656 15.14 18.74 -2.11
N THR A 657 15.54 20.00 -2.03
CA THR A 657 16.01 20.78 -3.20
C THR A 657 17.50 20.76 -3.47
N GLU A 658 18.32 20.06 -2.69
CA GLU A 658 19.77 19.98 -2.90
C GLU A 658 20.12 19.56 -4.34
N GLN A 659 19.39 18.58 -4.88
CA GLN A 659 19.60 18.07 -6.25
C GLN A 659 18.74 18.78 -7.32
N PHE A 660 17.98 19.82 -6.96
CA PHE A 660 17.04 20.47 -7.87
C PHE A 660 17.73 21.01 -9.12
N GLU A 661 18.80 21.79 -8.95
CA GLU A 661 19.53 22.40 -10.08
C GLU A 661 20.15 21.34 -11.01
N ALA A 662 20.69 20.26 -10.43
CA ALA A 662 21.31 19.17 -11.19
C ALA A 662 20.27 18.41 -12.02
N ILE A 663 19.14 18.06 -11.41
CA ILE A 663 18.02 17.37 -12.08
C ILE A 663 17.36 18.28 -13.12
N SER A 664 17.12 19.56 -12.79
CA SER A 664 16.55 20.53 -13.73
C SER A 664 17.43 20.65 -14.98
N LYS A 665 18.75 20.79 -14.81
CA LYS A 665 19.69 20.85 -15.93
C LYS A 665 19.71 19.57 -16.76
N ALA A 666 19.59 18.40 -16.12
CA ALA A 666 19.51 17.12 -16.82
C ALA A 666 18.23 17.04 -17.68
N LEU A 667 17.09 17.46 -17.13
CA LEU A 667 15.82 17.55 -17.82
C LEU A 667 15.87 18.52 -19.00
N GLU A 668 16.45 19.72 -18.83
CA GLU A 668 16.64 20.70 -19.90
C GLU A 668 17.58 20.18 -20.99
N THR A 669 18.59 19.39 -20.63
CA THR A 669 19.49 18.76 -21.61
C THR A 669 18.76 17.70 -22.42
N GLN A 670 17.93 16.87 -21.77
CA GLN A 670 17.13 15.85 -22.42
C GLN A 670 16.00 16.44 -23.26
N PHE A 671 15.43 17.56 -22.82
CA PHE A 671 14.33 18.27 -23.47
C PHE A 671 14.63 19.78 -23.61
N PRO A 672 15.41 20.20 -24.64
CA PRO A 672 15.91 21.58 -24.78
C PRO A 672 14.87 22.69 -24.90
N ASN A 673 13.62 22.34 -25.20
CA ASN A 673 12.52 23.30 -25.35
C ASN A 673 11.54 23.26 -24.17
N THR A 674 11.80 22.44 -23.16
CA THR A 674 10.93 22.29 -22.00
C THR A 674 11.24 23.34 -20.96
N GLN A 675 10.22 24.08 -20.53
CA GLN A 675 10.33 24.91 -19.34
C GLN A 675 10.18 24.02 -18.10
N VAL A 676 11.19 23.98 -17.23
CA VAL A 676 11.09 23.32 -15.92
C VAL A 676 10.60 24.31 -14.87
N ILE A 677 9.45 24.02 -14.27
CA ILE A 677 8.90 24.77 -13.14
C ILE A 677 9.19 24.02 -11.85
N ASN A 678 9.79 24.71 -10.89
CA ASN A 678 9.83 24.26 -9.52
C ASN A 678 8.44 24.35 -8.89
N GLY A 679 7.74 23.22 -8.72
CA GLY A 679 6.40 23.19 -8.12
C GLY A 679 6.38 23.80 -6.71
N ARG A 680 7.52 23.75 -6.02
CA ARG A 680 7.72 24.34 -4.70
C ARG A 680 7.69 25.87 -4.68
N ALA A 681 8.12 26.51 -5.76
CA ALA A 681 8.19 27.98 -5.83
C ALA A 681 6.81 28.65 -5.76
N TYR A 682 5.74 27.86 -5.91
CA TYR A 682 4.35 28.30 -5.88
C TYR A 682 3.69 28.16 -4.51
N LYS A 683 4.42 27.67 -3.50
CA LYS A 683 3.94 27.51 -2.13
C LYS A 683 4.55 28.54 -1.18
N GLU A 684 3.78 28.95 -0.18
CA GLU A 684 4.27 29.78 0.92
C GLU A 684 5.10 28.94 1.92
N SER A 685 5.88 29.63 2.77
CA SER A 685 6.61 28.96 3.84
C SER A 685 5.62 28.31 4.81
N GLY A 686 5.92 27.10 5.31
CA GLY A 686 5.02 26.38 6.23
C GLY A 686 3.84 25.65 5.55
N ILE A 687 3.92 25.34 4.25
CA ILE A 687 2.97 24.46 3.56
C ILE A 687 3.74 23.25 3.06
N ALA A 688 3.31 22.03 3.44
CA ALA A 688 4.03 20.83 3.04
C ALA A 688 4.04 20.66 1.53
N CYS A 689 5.15 20.15 0.99
CA CYS A 689 5.29 19.92 -0.44
C CYS A 689 4.80 18.53 -0.84
N GLN A 690 3.49 18.31 -0.91
CA GLN A 690 2.92 17.04 -1.38
C GLN A 690 2.89 16.98 -2.92
N SER A 691 3.03 15.79 -3.49
CA SER A 691 3.09 15.62 -4.94
C SER A 691 1.77 15.83 -5.67
N LEU A 692 0.62 15.70 -4.99
CA LEU A 692 -0.68 16.04 -5.60
C LEU A 692 -0.82 17.54 -5.90
N ASP A 693 -0.09 18.41 -5.19
CA ASP A 693 -0.06 19.83 -5.56
C ASP A 693 0.57 20.07 -6.93
N ALA A 694 1.51 19.22 -7.35
CA ALA A 694 2.12 19.33 -8.67
C ALA A 694 1.09 19.05 -9.78
N ILE A 695 0.15 18.12 -9.53
CA ILE A 695 -0.99 17.84 -10.41
C ILE A 695 -1.95 19.03 -10.45
N SER A 696 -2.28 19.61 -9.30
CA SER A 696 -3.12 20.81 -9.20
C SER A 696 -2.49 22.01 -9.90
N LEU A 697 -1.18 22.22 -9.74
CA LEU A 697 -0.41 23.27 -10.39
C LEU A 697 -0.37 23.08 -11.92
N ALA A 698 -0.09 21.86 -12.39
CA ALA A 698 -0.15 21.52 -13.80
C ALA A 698 -1.54 21.77 -14.40
N THR A 699 -2.59 21.41 -13.66
CA THR A 699 -3.99 21.66 -14.05
C THR A 699 -4.27 23.17 -14.12
N CYS A 700 -3.80 23.98 -13.17
CA CYS A 700 -3.91 25.44 -13.24
C CYS A 700 -3.17 26.02 -14.46
N ALA A 701 -1.95 25.54 -14.73
CA ALA A 701 -1.12 26.00 -15.86
C ALA A 701 -1.83 25.81 -17.20
N LEU A 702 -2.42 24.62 -17.43
CA LEU A 702 -3.16 24.28 -18.64
C LEU A 702 -4.42 25.15 -18.84
N ASN A 703 -5.06 25.55 -17.73
CA ASN A 703 -6.31 26.30 -17.76
C ASN A 703 -6.13 27.83 -17.66
N GLY A 704 -4.88 28.32 -17.57
CA GLY A 704 -4.59 29.75 -17.38
C GLY A 704 -5.13 30.29 -16.06
N ARG A 705 -5.13 29.47 -14.99
CA ARG A 705 -5.64 29.83 -13.66
C ARG A 705 -4.50 30.14 -12.70
N MET A 706 -4.82 30.89 -11.65
CA MET A 706 -3.91 31.13 -10.54
C MET A 706 -3.77 29.87 -9.68
N PHE A 707 -2.57 29.62 -9.17
CA PHE A 707 -2.33 28.62 -8.13
C PHE A 707 -1.88 29.34 -6.85
N MET A 708 -2.66 29.19 -5.77
CA MET A 708 -2.42 29.86 -4.48
C MET A 708 -2.18 31.38 -4.61
N GLY A 709 -2.98 32.04 -5.44
CA GLY A 709 -2.87 33.50 -5.66
C GLY A 709 -1.69 33.94 -6.53
N ARG A 710 -0.93 33.01 -7.14
CA ARG A 710 0.19 33.28 -8.05
C ARG A 710 -0.15 32.85 -9.47
N GLU A 711 0.25 33.68 -10.45
CA GLU A 711 0.12 33.36 -11.86
C GLU A 711 1.17 32.30 -12.22
N VAL A 712 0.74 31.23 -12.89
CA VAL A 712 1.66 30.19 -13.34
C VAL A 712 2.35 30.68 -14.62
N ALA A 713 3.56 31.22 -14.45
CA ALA A 713 4.29 31.92 -15.51
C ALA A 713 4.73 30.96 -16.62
N LEU A 714 4.12 31.07 -17.80
CA LEU A 714 4.56 30.41 -19.04
C LEU A 714 5.55 31.34 -19.77
N GLN A 715 6.84 31.05 -19.66
CA GLN A 715 7.87 31.82 -20.34
C GLN A 715 7.95 31.35 -21.80
N ASN A 716 7.23 32.02 -22.70
CA ASN A 716 7.33 31.89 -24.17
C ASN A 716 6.59 30.73 -24.86
N THR A 717 5.68 30.01 -24.20
CA THR A 717 4.85 28.98 -24.86
C THR A 717 3.42 29.47 -25.10
N SER A 718 2.99 29.45 -26.37
CA SER A 718 1.56 29.44 -26.70
C SER A 718 0.91 28.25 -25.99
N LYS A 719 -0.12 28.48 -25.16
CA LYS A 719 -0.89 27.49 -24.37
C LYS A 719 -0.41 26.04 -24.53
N SER A 720 0.45 25.57 -23.63
CA SER A 720 0.87 24.17 -23.61
C SER A 720 -0.36 23.25 -23.57
N GLU A 721 -0.41 22.24 -24.44
CA GLU A 721 -1.51 21.27 -24.46
C GLU A 721 -1.33 20.15 -23.42
N SER A 722 -0.10 19.98 -22.91
CA SER A 722 0.27 18.95 -21.93
C SER A 722 1.45 19.34 -21.05
N VAL A 723 1.41 18.94 -19.79
CA VAL A 723 2.43 19.17 -18.77
C VAL A 723 2.91 17.83 -18.24
N LEU A 724 4.23 17.61 -18.25
CA LEU A 724 4.81 16.47 -17.55
C LEU A 724 4.94 16.83 -16.07
N VAL A 725 4.31 16.06 -15.20
CA VAL A 725 4.51 16.18 -13.76
C VAL A 725 5.53 15.14 -13.35
N MET A 726 6.56 15.55 -12.63
CA MET A 726 7.56 14.67 -12.03
C MET A 726 7.65 14.97 -10.54
N SER A 727 7.52 13.94 -9.72
CA SER A 727 7.82 13.97 -8.30
C SER A 727 9.08 13.14 -8.03
N VAL A 728 9.93 13.59 -7.11
CA VAL A 728 11.17 12.90 -6.72
C VAL A 728 11.28 12.86 -5.18
N ASN A 729 11.49 11.66 -4.63
CA ASN A 729 11.69 11.45 -3.20
C ASN A 729 13.15 11.72 -2.78
N THR A 730 13.44 11.65 -1.47
CA THR A 730 14.81 11.88 -0.93
C THR A 730 15.83 10.82 -1.35
N GLN A 731 15.38 9.64 -1.80
CA GLN A 731 16.23 8.55 -2.28
C GLN A 731 16.36 8.53 -3.81
N LEU A 732 15.95 9.62 -4.47
CA LEU A 732 16.02 9.85 -5.90
C LEU A 732 15.13 8.92 -6.75
N SER A 733 14.15 8.26 -6.13
CA SER A 733 13.04 7.61 -6.83
C SER A 733 12.12 8.69 -7.41
N ALA A 734 11.77 8.56 -8.68
CA ALA A 734 10.95 9.52 -9.41
C ALA A 734 9.71 8.85 -9.99
N THR A 735 8.58 9.53 -9.86
CA THR A 735 7.31 9.14 -10.47
C THR A 735 6.79 10.28 -11.34
N THR A 736 6.34 9.94 -12.53
CA THR A 736 5.90 10.89 -13.54
C THR A 736 4.49 10.57 -14.04
N CYS A 737 3.77 11.58 -14.50
CA CYS A 737 2.58 11.42 -15.32
C CYS A 737 2.39 12.61 -16.25
N LEU A 738 1.65 12.40 -17.34
CA LEU A 738 1.22 13.46 -18.24
C LEU A 738 -0.14 14.00 -17.81
N VAL A 739 -0.25 15.32 -17.65
CA VAL A 739 -1.51 16.04 -17.45
C VAL A 739 -1.79 16.86 -18.71
N SER A 740 -2.95 16.72 -19.33
CA SER A 740 -3.27 17.40 -20.59
C SER A 740 -4.61 18.12 -20.58
N THR A 741 -4.76 19.08 -21.51
CA THR A 741 -6.06 19.69 -21.78
C THR A 741 -7.08 18.64 -22.23
N VAL A 742 -8.36 18.87 -21.92
CA VAL A 742 -9.46 18.01 -22.35
C VAL A 742 -9.81 18.38 -23.80
N LYS A 743 -9.51 17.49 -24.76
CA LYS A 743 -9.77 17.71 -26.19
C LYS A 743 -11.29 17.78 -26.45
N GLY A 744 -11.73 18.80 -27.21
CA GLY A 744 -13.14 18.98 -27.59
C GLY A 744 -13.91 20.09 -26.84
N LYS A 745 -13.21 20.97 -26.12
CA LYS A 745 -13.76 22.24 -25.61
C LYS A 745 -13.54 23.40 -26.56
#